data_AF-A0A7D4A4J2-F1
#
_entry.id   AF-A0A7D4A4J2-F1
#
_cell.length_a   1.000
_cell.length_b   1.000
_cell.length_c   1.000
_cell.angle_alpha   90.00
_cell.angle_beta   90.00
_cell.angle_gamma   90.00
#
_symmetry.space_group_name_H-M   'P 1'
#
loop_
_entity.id
_entity.type
_entity.pdbx_description
1 polymer ?
#
loop_
_entity_poly.entity_id
_entity_poly.type
_entity_poly.pdbx_seq_one_letter_code
_entity_poly.pdbx_strand_id
1 'polypeptide(L)'
;MAVTFIGVRHHSPACARLVRDTIARLRPAYVLVEGPADFNGRLDELLLGHEPPIAIYSFYRDAARVHSSWSPFCGYSPEWTALNAGRAAGAELRFIDLPAWHPAFAARGNRYADAERRYADATERLCREFAVDNTDVLWDHLFEIDADDLPARLDAYFDLVRGEAEPGEDDSERESYMAAWVRAARADAGDRPVVVVTGGFHKPALEALVRAGGTAWPEVPAPGEDATGGSFLVPYSFRRLDAFTGYQSGMPSPEYYQRLWEDGPDGAAAALTETVVTRLRERRQVVSTADLIAARTLTEGLTRLRGHRSPARTDLLDGLVSALVGEDLDQRLPWTSRGPLAPGAHPAVAEMVAALSGNRVGRLHPGTPAPPLVHDAAAELERLGLAAGGRVALKLTTARGLERSRALHRLRVLGIPGVRRDSGPETGADPVLDEVWHVDASDPDGTRTAALIEAGAYGPTLGDAAAAVLDERTSGAGGDMGRLAEALFDAALCGCAGQSGRIAASLAAGVAGASDVGALGRALDVVLGLWRHDHVLGTARSPLFGTVIEECTERILWLAEGIRGGPGPADPARLGALAAARDALLHASGTLRVDRAAALGVARRVAAAPDAPPDLRGAAFGLGRALGDTADPARAVRGAAAPRVFGDWLAGLFALARQEVIDPGGTVLAVLDELVGALTEEDFLIALPALRQAFEYFPPRERETIAGRLLARRGQSGSARALLRAPRDPLVVAEARALEERVDRALHAAGLTGGRP
;
A
#
# COMPACT_ATOMS: atom_id res chain seq x y z
N MET A 1 50.53 13.60 4.17
CA MET A 1 49.69 13.79 2.97
C MET A 1 48.27 14.00 3.45
N ALA A 2 47.64 15.12 3.09
CA ALA A 2 46.40 15.56 3.73
C ALA A 2 45.20 14.82 3.13
N VAL A 3 44.62 13.92 3.92
CA VAL A 3 43.25 13.44 3.70
C VAL A 3 42.33 14.42 4.43
N THR A 4 41.32 14.93 3.73
CA THR A 4 40.31 15.82 4.30
C THR A 4 38.99 15.07 4.41
N PHE A 5 38.52 14.87 5.65
CA PHE A 5 37.23 14.26 5.94
C PHE A 5 36.15 15.32 6.12
N ILE A 6 35.07 15.18 5.36
CA ILE A 6 33.88 16.02 5.47
C ILE A 6 32.73 15.11 5.92
N GLY A 7 32.38 15.22 7.20
CA GLY A 7 31.19 14.58 7.76
C GLY A 7 29.96 15.37 7.33
N VAL A 8 28.98 14.70 6.73
CA VAL A 8 27.77 15.35 6.21
C VAL A 8 26.50 14.75 6.81
N ARG A 9 25.42 15.53 6.77
CA ARG A 9 24.08 14.97 6.77
C ARG A 9 23.63 14.79 5.33
N HIS A 10 23.11 13.62 5.01
CA HIS A 10 22.57 13.34 3.69
C HIS A 10 21.48 14.34 3.33
N HIS A 11 21.48 14.78 2.08
CA HIS A 11 20.56 15.79 1.57
C HIS A 11 20.67 17.17 2.23
N SER A 12 21.74 17.55 2.96
CA SER A 12 21.85 18.93 3.50
C SER A 12 22.40 19.95 2.48
N PRO A 13 21.68 21.04 2.14
CA PRO A 13 22.21 22.14 1.32
C PRO A 13 23.47 22.78 1.89
N ALA A 14 23.55 22.99 3.21
CA ALA A 14 24.75 23.50 3.87
C ALA A 14 25.96 22.56 3.68
N CYS A 15 25.80 21.26 3.93
CA CYS A 15 26.85 20.27 3.69
C CYS A 15 27.24 20.20 2.21
N ALA A 16 26.29 20.27 1.27
CA ALA A 16 26.57 20.24 -0.16
C ALA A 16 27.41 21.45 -0.60
N ARG A 17 27.11 22.66 -0.08
CA ARG A 17 27.93 23.86 -0.33
C ARG A 17 29.35 23.67 0.20
N LEU A 18 29.50 23.18 1.44
CA LEU A 18 30.80 22.90 2.04
C LEU A 18 31.64 21.91 1.23
N VAL A 19 31.03 20.83 0.76
CA VAL A 19 31.66 19.81 -0.08
C VAL A 19 32.13 20.42 -1.40
N ARG A 20 31.25 21.12 -2.11
CA ARG A 20 31.57 21.80 -3.38
C ARG A 20 32.77 22.73 -3.22
N ASP A 21 32.71 23.62 -2.23
CA ASP A 21 33.70 24.67 -2.04
C ASP A 21 35.04 24.07 -1.58
N THR A 22 35.02 22.97 -0.83
CA THR A 22 36.22 22.24 -0.42
C THR A 22 36.89 21.53 -1.59
N ILE A 23 36.13 20.84 -2.44
CA ILE A 23 36.68 20.18 -3.64
C ILE A 23 37.25 21.21 -4.62
N ALA A 24 36.53 22.32 -4.86
CA ALA A 24 36.99 23.41 -5.72
C ALA A 24 38.30 24.03 -5.22
N ARG A 25 38.45 24.21 -3.90
CA ARG A 25 39.66 24.76 -3.28
C ARG A 25 40.83 23.79 -3.31
N LEU A 26 40.61 22.52 -2.95
CA LEU A 26 41.69 21.55 -2.77
C LEU A 26 42.14 20.87 -4.07
N ARG A 27 41.27 20.81 -5.08
CA ARG A 27 41.52 20.09 -6.34
C ARG A 27 42.12 18.68 -6.11
N PRO A 28 41.45 17.83 -5.32
CA PRO A 28 42.00 16.55 -4.87
C PRO A 28 42.28 15.60 -6.04
N ALA A 29 43.20 14.65 -5.85
CA ALA A 29 43.36 13.53 -6.78
C ALA A 29 42.18 12.55 -6.70
N TYR A 30 41.62 12.36 -5.51
CA TYR A 30 40.52 11.45 -5.27
C TYR A 30 39.38 12.14 -4.52
N VAL A 31 38.14 11.90 -4.95
CA VAL A 31 36.93 12.18 -4.18
C VAL A 31 36.27 10.86 -3.86
N LEU A 32 36.29 10.51 -2.58
CA LEU A 32 35.74 9.28 -2.03
C LEU A 32 34.39 9.60 -1.37
N VAL A 33 33.34 8.87 -1.75
CA VAL A 33 31.95 9.18 -1.35
C VAL A 33 31.31 7.95 -0.72
N GLU A 34 30.56 8.13 0.37
CA GLU A 34 29.70 7.07 0.90
C GLU A 34 28.64 6.68 -0.13
N GLY A 35 28.73 5.45 -0.61
CA GLY A 35 27.81 4.89 -1.58
C GLY A 35 28.18 3.47 -1.98
N PRO A 36 27.37 2.81 -2.81
CA PRO A 36 27.54 1.40 -3.17
C PRO A 36 28.78 1.17 -4.04
N ALA A 37 29.82 0.54 -3.48
CA ALA A 37 31.06 0.24 -4.22
C ALA A 37 30.85 -0.68 -5.44
N ASP A 38 29.78 -1.47 -5.47
CA ASP A 38 29.37 -2.27 -6.63
C ASP A 38 28.93 -1.43 -7.83
N PHE A 39 28.69 -0.13 -7.64
CA PHE A 39 28.39 0.81 -8.72
C PHE A 39 29.64 1.51 -9.29
N ASN A 40 30.84 1.29 -8.72
CA ASN A 40 32.06 2.01 -9.12
C ASN A 40 32.39 1.91 -10.61
N GLY A 41 32.23 0.72 -11.21
CA GLY A 41 32.48 0.51 -12.65
C GLY A 41 31.49 1.23 -13.58
N ARG A 42 30.45 1.87 -13.02
CA ARG A 42 29.33 2.50 -13.72
C ARG A 42 29.11 3.94 -13.27
N LEU A 43 30.05 4.55 -12.56
CA LEU A 43 29.93 5.93 -12.06
C LEU A 43 29.67 6.96 -13.17
N ASP A 44 30.18 6.72 -14.39
CA ASP A 44 29.89 7.59 -15.53
C ASP A 44 28.41 7.65 -15.88
N GLU A 45 27.62 6.60 -15.57
CA GLU A 45 26.18 6.61 -15.76
C GLU A 45 25.52 7.71 -14.91
N LEU A 46 25.97 7.96 -13.67
CA LEU A 46 25.43 9.03 -12.81
C LEU A 46 25.78 10.44 -13.32
N LEU A 47 26.79 10.56 -14.19
CA LEU A 47 27.37 11.83 -14.62
C LEU A 47 26.93 12.22 -16.04
N LEU A 48 25.87 11.58 -16.55
CA LEU A 48 25.28 11.85 -17.88
C LEU A 48 24.47 13.16 -17.95
N GLY A 49 24.31 13.89 -16.84
CA GLY A 49 23.50 15.12 -16.80
C GLY A 49 22.02 14.86 -16.56
N HIS A 50 21.71 14.05 -15.56
CA HIS A 50 20.34 13.79 -15.10
C HIS A 50 19.69 15.03 -14.47
N GLU A 51 18.35 15.04 -14.44
CA GLU A 51 17.59 15.98 -13.62
C GLU A 51 17.24 15.29 -12.29
N PRO A 52 17.89 15.62 -11.16
CA PRO A 52 17.53 15.03 -9.87
C PRO A 52 16.11 15.46 -9.39
N PRO A 53 15.44 14.66 -8.54
CA PRO A 53 15.98 13.53 -7.79
C PRO A 53 15.99 12.19 -8.57
N ILE A 54 17.09 11.46 -8.45
CA ILE A 54 17.25 10.09 -8.98
C ILE A 54 17.79 9.19 -7.87
N ALA A 55 17.74 7.87 -8.04
CA ALA A 55 18.36 6.96 -7.08
C ALA A 55 19.12 5.84 -7.78
N ILE A 56 20.13 5.30 -7.11
CA ILE A 56 20.61 3.95 -7.41
C ILE A 56 19.66 2.99 -6.68
N TYR A 57 18.90 2.23 -7.44
CA TYR A 57 18.12 1.10 -6.95
C TYR A 57 18.99 -0.14 -7.03
N SER A 58 19.22 -0.81 -5.91
CA SER A 58 19.93 -2.09 -5.85
C SER A 58 19.00 -3.17 -5.34
N PHE A 59 19.12 -4.36 -5.91
CA PHE A 59 18.36 -5.53 -5.51
C PHE A 59 19.25 -6.76 -5.37
N TYR A 60 18.79 -7.69 -4.53
CA TYR A 60 19.41 -8.97 -4.28
C TYR A 60 18.36 -10.01 -3.95
N ARG A 61 18.52 -11.20 -4.52
CA ARG A 61 17.67 -12.36 -4.26
C ARG A 61 18.50 -13.62 -4.29
N ASP A 62 18.40 -14.40 -3.23
CA ASP A 62 18.81 -15.81 -3.18
C ASP A 62 17.64 -16.67 -2.67
N ALA A 63 17.91 -17.92 -2.29
CA ALA A 63 16.89 -18.83 -1.76
C ALA A 63 16.32 -18.45 -0.38
N ALA A 64 17.03 -17.62 0.39
CA ALA A 64 16.72 -17.29 1.79
C ALA A 64 16.33 -15.83 2.01
N ARG A 65 16.78 -14.91 1.14
CA ARG A 65 16.70 -13.47 1.31
C ARG A 65 16.34 -12.78 0.00
N VAL A 66 15.34 -11.90 0.09
CA VAL A 66 15.04 -10.86 -0.90
C VAL A 66 15.34 -9.53 -0.23
N HIS A 67 16.14 -8.69 -0.87
CA HIS A 67 16.51 -7.38 -0.36
C HIS A 67 16.55 -6.37 -1.49
N SER A 68 16.04 -5.17 -1.22
CA SER A 68 16.20 -4.02 -2.11
C SER A 68 16.50 -2.78 -1.31
N SER A 69 17.31 -1.90 -1.90
CA SER A 69 17.77 -0.67 -1.26
C SER A 69 17.82 0.47 -2.27
N TRP A 70 17.45 1.66 -1.81
CA TRP A 70 17.59 2.89 -2.59
C TRP A 70 18.71 3.73 -1.98
N SER A 71 19.58 4.27 -2.86
CA SER A 71 20.54 5.33 -2.54
C SER A 71 20.17 6.57 -3.36
N PRO A 72 19.27 7.43 -2.84
CA PRO A 72 18.75 8.56 -3.60
C PRO A 72 19.65 9.79 -3.55
N PHE A 73 19.53 10.60 -4.59
CA PHE A 73 20.26 11.84 -4.80
C PHE A 73 19.29 12.95 -5.21
N CYS A 74 19.46 14.14 -4.64
CA CYS A 74 18.81 15.36 -5.10
C CYS A 74 19.88 16.42 -5.45
N GLY A 75 19.47 17.57 -6.00
CA GLY A 75 20.41 18.62 -6.41
C GLY A 75 21.30 19.14 -5.27
N TYR A 76 20.83 19.00 -4.03
CA TYR A 76 21.49 19.43 -2.80
C TYR A 76 21.98 18.24 -1.94
N SER A 77 22.08 17.04 -2.51
CA SER A 77 22.79 15.94 -1.87
C SER A 77 24.30 16.22 -1.86
N PRO A 78 24.98 16.16 -0.69
CA PRO A 78 26.43 16.33 -0.63
C PRO A 78 27.19 15.31 -1.48
N GLU A 79 26.69 14.08 -1.57
CA GLU A 79 27.26 12.99 -2.36
C GLU A 79 27.16 13.28 -3.87
N TRP A 80 25.97 13.72 -4.32
CA TRP A 80 25.75 14.15 -5.70
C TRP A 80 26.66 15.31 -6.08
N THR A 81 26.80 16.27 -5.16
CA THR A 81 27.67 17.44 -5.32
C THR A 81 29.14 17.03 -5.35
N ALA A 82 29.56 16.07 -4.50
CA ALA A 82 30.91 15.55 -4.47
C ALA A 82 31.31 14.92 -5.81
N LEU A 83 30.43 14.08 -6.38
CA LEU A 83 30.69 13.42 -7.66
C LEU A 83 30.80 14.43 -8.81
N ASN A 84 29.88 15.38 -8.90
CA ASN A 84 29.89 16.41 -9.96
C ASN A 84 31.09 17.37 -9.82
N ALA A 85 31.36 17.87 -8.61
CA ALA A 85 32.50 18.76 -8.35
C ALA A 85 33.84 18.05 -8.53
N GLY A 86 33.92 16.77 -8.12
CA GLY A 86 35.11 15.94 -8.29
C GLY A 86 35.41 15.68 -9.77
N ARG A 87 34.39 15.35 -10.59
CA ARG A 87 34.52 15.23 -12.05
C ARG A 87 35.05 16.54 -12.65
N ALA A 88 34.47 17.68 -12.26
CA ALA A 88 34.89 18.99 -12.74
C ALA A 88 36.33 19.35 -12.33
N ALA A 89 36.79 18.88 -11.16
CA ALA A 89 38.16 19.08 -10.67
C ALA A 89 39.19 18.11 -11.30
N GLY A 90 38.74 17.13 -12.10
CA GLY A 90 39.59 16.07 -12.64
C GLY A 90 40.12 15.13 -11.55
N ALA A 91 39.29 14.84 -10.54
CA ALA A 91 39.55 13.84 -9.52
C ALA A 91 39.02 12.47 -9.95
N GLU A 92 39.69 11.42 -9.52
CA GLU A 92 39.18 10.05 -9.60
C GLU A 92 38.07 9.87 -8.55
N LEU A 93 36.92 9.38 -9.00
CA LEU A 93 35.73 9.22 -8.16
C LEU A 93 35.58 7.77 -7.71
N ARG A 94 35.26 7.56 -6.44
CA ARG A 94 34.93 6.22 -5.91
C ARG A 94 33.84 6.30 -4.85
N PHE A 95 32.87 5.40 -4.95
CA PHE A 95 32.08 4.95 -3.83
C PHE A 95 32.90 4.00 -2.96
N ILE A 96 32.87 4.20 -1.64
CA ILE A 96 33.76 3.51 -0.70
C ILE A 96 33.06 2.62 0.32
N ASP A 97 31.73 2.54 0.30
CA ASP A 97 30.96 1.78 1.27
C ASP A 97 30.55 0.41 0.68
N LEU A 98 30.17 -0.53 1.55
CA LEU A 98 29.82 -1.89 1.16
C LEU A 98 28.67 -1.90 0.14
N PRO A 99 28.62 -2.90 -0.76
CA PRO A 99 27.54 -3.04 -1.71
C PRO A 99 26.16 -3.01 -1.05
N ALA A 100 25.17 -2.46 -1.75
CA ALA A 100 23.82 -2.25 -1.16
C ALA A 100 23.10 -3.56 -0.80
N TRP A 101 23.52 -4.67 -1.40
CA TRP A 101 23.00 -5.99 -1.07
C TRP A 101 23.74 -6.66 0.09
N HIS A 102 24.84 -6.11 0.62
CA HIS A 102 25.60 -6.74 1.69
C HIS A 102 24.73 -7.04 2.92
N PRO A 103 24.95 -8.14 3.67
CA PRO A 103 24.19 -8.45 4.88
C PRO A 103 24.12 -7.31 5.91
N ALA A 104 25.16 -6.47 6.02
CA ALA A 104 25.18 -5.26 6.85
C ALA A 104 24.05 -4.24 6.51
N PHE A 105 23.42 -4.36 5.34
CA PHE A 105 22.26 -3.56 4.92
C PHE A 105 20.93 -4.33 4.97
N ALA A 106 20.90 -5.59 5.41
CA ALA A 106 19.71 -6.45 5.28
C ALA A 106 18.44 -5.86 5.90
N ALA A 107 18.57 -5.09 6.99
CA ALA A 107 17.46 -4.41 7.66
C ALA A 107 17.19 -2.97 7.16
N ARG A 108 17.96 -2.47 6.18
CA ARG A 108 17.92 -1.08 5.69
C ARG A 108 17.38 -1.01 4.27
N GLY A 109 16.09 -0.70 4.12
CA GLY A 109 15.48 -0.42 2.81
C GLY A 109 16.01 0.87 2.16
N ASN A 110 16.60 1.76 2.95
CA ASN A 110 17.25 2.99 2.47
C ASN A 110 18.66 3.05 3.04
N ARG A 111 19.68 3.21 2.18
CA ARG A 111 21.08 3.25 2.59
C ARG A 111 21.37 4.34 3.61
N TYR A 112 20.75 5.50 3.45
CA TYR A 112 21.05 6.70 4.22
C TYR A 112 20.22 6.81 5.52
N ALA A 113 19.51 5.74 5.93
CA ALA A 113 18.70 5.66 7.16
C ALA A 113 19.53 5.72 8.45
N ASP A 114 19.21 6.70 9.30
CA ASP A 114 19.72 6.81 10.67
C ASP A 114 19.13 5.67 11.51
N ALA A 115 19.96 4.73 11.97
CA ALA A 115 19.49 3.47 12.57
C ALA A 115 20.09 3.14 13.94
N GLU A 116 20.36 4.12 14.81
CA GLU A 116 20.87 3.84 16.16
C GLU A 116 20.05 4.49 17.28
N ARG A 117 19.74 3.70 18.33
CA ARG A 117 19.05 4.20 19.55
C ARG A 117 19.85 5.29 20.29
N ARG A 118 21.18 5.20 20.30
CA ARG A 118 22.03 6.16 21.02
C ARG A 118 22.20 7.48 20.25
N TYR A 119 22.13 7.44 18.92
CA TYR A 119 21.96 8.63 18.08
C TYR A 119 20.70 9.40 18.50
N ALA A 120 19.60 8.69 18.75
CA ALA A 120 18.35 9.30 19.24
C ALA A 120 18.52 9.94 20.63
N ASP A 121 19.21 9.29 21.57
CA ASP A 121 19.43 9.85 22.92
C ASP A 121 20.24 11.16 22.90
N ALA A 122 21.34 11.19 22.14
CA ALA A 122 22.20 12.38 22.02
C ALA A 122 21.44 13.54 21.36
N THR A 123 20.72 13.25 20.27
CA THR A 123 19.95 14.27 19.56
C THR A 123 18.73 14.74 20.35
N GLU A 124 18.09 13.90 21.17
CA GLU A 124 17.01 14.30 22.10
C GLU A 124 17.54 15.24 23.20
N ARG A 125 18.73 14.98 23.75
CA ARG A 125 19.38 15.90 24.71
C ARG A 125 19.66 17.25 24.06
N LEU A 126 20.19 17.27 22.83
CA LEU A 126 20.40 18.51 22.09
C LEU A 126 19.09 19.24 21.81
N CYS A 127 18.03 18.54 21.41
CA CYS A 127 16.72 19.16 21.20
C CYS A 127 16.21 19.85 22.47
N ARG A 128 16.40 19.23 23.64
CA ARG A 128 16.04 19.84 24.93
C ARG A 128 16.91 21.05 25.27
N GLU A 129 18.22 20.99 25.05
CA GLU A 129 19.14 22.09 25.34
C GLU A 129 18.86 23.31 24.46
N PHE A 130 18.61 23.09 23.16
CA PHE A 130 18.27 24.14 22.21
C PHE A 130 16.77 24.50 22.19
N ALA A 131 15.97 23.88 23.07
CA ALA A 131 14.53 24.08 23.18
C ALA A 131 13.77 23.98 21.83
N VAL A 132 14.09 22.95 21.05
CA VAL A 132 13.49 22.67 19.74
C VAL A 132 12.77 21.32 19.74
N ASP A 133 11.73 21.17 18.90
CA ASP A 133 10.81 20.02 18.96
C ASP A 133 11.44 18.70 18.48
N ASN A 134 12.34 18.76 17.50
CA ASN A 134 12.93 17.57 16.89
C ASN A 134 14.27 17.85 16.19
N THR A 135 14.92 16.78 15.74
CA THR A 135 16.26 16.78 15.13
C THR A 135 16.32 17.54 13.81
N ASP A 136 15.21 17.61 13.05
CA ASP A 136 15.17 18.35 11.80
C ASP A 136 15.15 19.86 12.06
N VAL A 137 14.40 20.31 13.07
CA VAL A 137 14.42 21.72 13.52
C VAL A 137 15.77 22.08 14.13
N LEU A 138 16.35 21.19 14.95
CA LEU A 138 17.69 21.35 15.49
C LEU A 138 18.72 21.55 14.37
N TRP A 139 18.65 20.73 13.31
CA TRP A 139 19.55 20.82 12.18
C TRP A 139 19.40 22.13 11.41
N ASP A 140 18.16 22.56 11.16
CA ASP A 140 17.88 23.84 10.50
C ASP A 140 18.49 25.01 11.29
N HIS A 141 18.31 24.99 12.61
CA HIS A 141 18.83 25.99 13.55
C HIS A 141 20.37 26.05 13.56
N LEU A 142 21.03 24.89 13.62
CA LEU A 142 22.49 24.82 13.80
C LEU A 142 23.29 24.98 12.50
N PHE A 143 22.75 24.53 11.35
CA PHE A 143 23.58 24.33 10.15
C PHE A 143 23.02 24.91 8.85
N GLU A 144 21.70 24.91 8.65
CA GLU A 144 21.14 25.26 7.33
C GLU A 144 20.99 26.77 7.10
N ILE A 145 20.66 27.50 8.17
CA ILE A 145 20.41 28.95 8.11
C ILE A 145 21.66 29.76 8.41
N ASP A 146 22.58 29.23 9.22
CA ASP A 146 23.80 29.92 9.62
C ASP A 146 25.04 29.17 9.14
N ALA A 147 25.89 29.85 8.38
CA ALA A 147 27.05 29.27 7.70
C ALA A 147 28.39 29.55 8.41
N ASP A 148 28.41 30.38 9.46
CA ASP A 148 29.66 30.79 10.10
C ASP A 148 30.35 29.60 10.80
N ASP A 149 31.58 29.27 10.39
CA ASP A 149 32.35 28.15 10.96
C ASP A 149 31.62 26.79 10.91
N LEU A 150 30.84 26.56 9.84
CA LEU A 150 30.12 25.30 9.61
C LEU A 150 30.99 24.03 9.77
N PRO A 151 32.24 23.96 9.28
CA PRO A 151 33.09 22.77 9.47
C PRO A 151 33.33 22.43 10.93
N ALA A 152 33.68 23.41 11.78
CA ALA A 152 33.94 23.16 13.19
C ALA A 152 32.67 22.77 13.94
N ARG A 153 31.52 23.36 13.59
CA ARG A 153 30.22 22.98 14.14
C ARG A 153 29.84 21.55 13.78
N LEU A 154 30.01 21.14 12.53
CA LEU A 154 29.75 19.76 12.10
C LEU A 154 30.64 18.77 12.85
N ASP A 155 31.93 19.09 13.00
CA ASP A 155 32.88 18.25 13.72
C ASP A 155 32.48 18.08 15.20
N ALA A 156 32.18 19.19 15.89
CA ALA A 156 31.70 19.14 17.27
C ALA A 156 30.38 18.34 17.41
N TYR A 157 29.45 18.50 16.46
CA TYR A 157 28.18 17.78 16.47
C TYR A 157 28.36 16.28 16.27
N PHE A 158 29.12 15.87 15.27
CA PHE A 158 29.33 14.45 14.98
C PHE A 158 30.21 13.76 16.02
N ASP A 159 31.20 14.46 16.59
CA ASP A 159 31.97 13.96 17.73
C ASP A 159 31.08 13.72 18.95
N LEU A 160 30.14 14.63 19.24
CA LEU A 160 29.19 14.48 20.34
C LEU A 160 28.23 13.31 20.10
N VAL A 161 27.63 13.23 18.90
CA VAL A 161 26.67 12.18 18.56
C VAL A 161 27.34 10.80 18.52
N ARG A 162 28.60 10.72 18.08
CA ARG A 162 29.39 9.48 18.08
C ARG A 162 29.91 9.12 19.48
N GLY A 163 30.28 10.10 20.30
CA GLY A 163 31.06 9.92 21.54
C GLY A 163 30.45 9.03 22.62
N GLU A 164 29.14 8.78 22.61
CA GLU A 164 28.46 7.84 23.53
C GLU A 164 28.00 6.52 22.84
N ALA A 165 28.23 6.39 21.52
CA ALA A 165 27.78 5.27 20.70
C ALA A 165 28.94 4.30 20.37
N GLU A 166 28.89 3.09 20.92
CA GLU A 166 29.67 1.97 20.38
C GLU A 166 29.01 1.55 19.05
N PRO A 167 29.77 1.42 17.95
CA PRO A 167 29.19 1.00 16.67
C PRO A 167 28.53 -0.37 16.79
N GLY A 168 27.38 -0.55 16.13
CA GLY A 168 26.89 -1.89 15.83
C GLY A 168 27.92 -2.71 15.03
N GLU A 169 27.79 -4.04 15.06
CA GLU A 169 28.65 -4.94 14.25
C GLU A 169 28.59 -4.57 12.76
N ASP A 170 27.41 -4.22 12.25
CA ASP A 170 27.18 -3.81 10.85
C ASP A 170 27.94 -2.52 10.48
N ASP A 171 27.92 -1.48 11.33
CA ASP A 171 28.60 -0.22 11.04
C ASP A 171 30.13 -0.34 11.18
N SER A 172 30.61 -1.22 12.06
CA SER A 172 32.05 -1.53 12.19
C SER A 172 32.63 -2.15 10.91
N GLU A 173 31.88 -3.03 10.25
CA GLU A 173 32.28 -3.66 8.99
C GLU A 173 32.35 -2.62 7.86
N ARG A 174 31.32 -1.77 7.74
CA ARG A 174 31.27 -0.65 6.79
C ARG A 174 32.45 0.30 6.97
N GLU A 175 32.71 0.73 8.20
CA GLU A 175 33.80 1.66 8.53
C GLU A 175 35.18 1.07 8.20
N SER A 176 35.39 -0.21 8.49
CA SER A 176 36.64 -0.91 8.16
C SER A 176 36.87 -0.98 6.64
N TYR A 177 35.80 -1.25 5.89
CA TYR A 177 35.83 -1.29 4.43
C TYR A 177 36.10 0.09 3.81
N MET A 178 35.37 1.12 4.25
CA MET A 178 35.57 2.52 3.85
C MET A 178 37.01 2.98 4.14
N ALA A 179 37.55 2.66 5.32
CA ALA A 179 38.92 3.04 5.69
C ALA A 179 39.98 2.38 4.78
N ALA A 180 39.73 1.17 4.26
CA ALA A 180 40.64 0.52 3.31
C ALA A 180 40.74 1.27 1.99
N TRP A 181 39.61 1.72 1.44
CA TRP A 181 39.58 2.60 0.26
C TRP A 181 40.34 3.90 0.49
N VAL A 182 40.14 4.55 1.65
CA VAL A 182 40.83 5.81 1.97
C VAL A 182 42.34 5.62 2.07
N ARG A 183 42.81 4.53 2.69
CA ARG A 183 44.25 4.22 2.76
C ARG A 183 44.86 3.96 1.40
N ALA A 184 44.16 3.22 0.53
CA ALA A 184 44.63 2.94 -0.82
C ALA A 184 44.72 4.22 -1.67
N ALA A 185 43.65 5.03 -1.69
CA ALA A 185 43.64 6.31 -2.40
C ALA A 185 44.72 7.27 -1.89
N ARG A 186 44.93 7.34 -0.57
CA ARG A 186 45.99 8.16 0.03
C ARG A 186 47.39 7.70 -0.42
N ALA A 187 47.62 6.40 -0.57
CA ALA A 187 48.90 5.86 -1.02
C ALA A 187 49.14 6.13 -2.51
N ASP A 188 48.09 6.09 -3.33
CA ASP A 188 48.14 6.29 -4.78
C ASP A 188 48.19 7.78 -5.20
N ALA A 189 47.56 8.67 -4.43
CA ALA A 189 47.36 10.09 -4.77
C ALA A 189 48.64 10.94 -4.94
N GLY A 190 49.82 10.41 -4.59
CA GLY A 190 51.07 11.18 -4.55
C GLY A 190 50.92 12.44 -3.69
N ASP A 191 51.37 13.59 -4.20
CA ASP A 191 51.32 14.86 -3.47
C ASP A 191 49.94 15.55 -3.49
N ARG A 192 48.95 15.03 -4.23
CA ARG A 192 47.62 15.64 -4.34
C ARG A 192 46.73 15.24 -3.16
N PRO A 193 45.83 16.14 -2.68
CA PRO A 193 44.91 15.81 -1.58
C PRO A 193 43.92 14.70 -1.91
N VAL A 194 43.39 14.05 -0.88
CA VAL A 194 42.23 13.14 -0.98
C VAL A 194 41.09 13.74 -0.17
N VAL A 195 39.90 13.83 -0.74
CA VAL A 195 38.68 14.29 -0.05
C VAL A 195 37.75 13.10 0.19
N VAL A 196 37.25 12.97 1.41
CA VAL A 196 36.33 11.90 1.83
C VAL A 196 35.03 12.54 2.29
N VAL A 197 33.91 12.13 1.71
CA VAL A 197 32.56 12.61 2.00
C VAL A 197 31.71 11.45 2.48
N THR A 198 31.37 11.43 3.76
CA THR A 198 30.56 10.37 4.39
C THR A 198 29.58 10.98 5.37
N GLY A 199 28.50 10.25 5.67
CA GLY A 199 27.64 10.50 6.81
C GLY A 199 28.50 10.78 8.04
N GLY A 200 28.21 11.88 8.72
CA GLY A 200 29.11 12.41 9.73
C GLY A 200 29.34 11.49 10.92
N PHE A 201 28.41 10.56 11.16
CA PHE A 201 28.58 9.47 12.14
C PHE A 201 29.86 8.65 11.90
N HIS A 202 30.21 8.39 10.64
CA HIS A 202 31.39 7.59 10.28
C HIS A 202 32.70 8.36 10.36
N LYS A 203 32.67 9.70 10.26
CA LYS A 203 33.88 10.52 10.15
C LYS A 203 34.88 10.27 11.29
N PRO A 204 34.50 10.33 12.59
CA PRO A 204 35.47 10.14 13.68
C PRO A 204 36.12 8.76 13.67
N ALA A 205 35.36 7.72 13.30
CA ALA A 205 35.86 6.35 13.20
C ALA A 205 36.84 6.19 12.04
N LEU A 206 36.52 6.76 10.87
CA LEU A 206 37.39 6.73 9.70
C LEU A 206 38.71 7.44 9.97
N GLU A 207 38.70 8.61 10.62
CA GLU A 207 39.93 9.33 11.00
C GLU A 207 40.85 8.53 11.92
N ALA A 208 40.29 7.64 12.76
CA ALA A 208 41.05 6.71 13.58
C ALA A 208 41.56 5.51 12.75
N LEU A 209 40.69 4.86 11.99
CA LEU A 209 40.97 3.63 11.24
C LEU A 209 41.97 3.82 10.09
N VAL A 210 42.08 5.03 9.52
CA VAL A 210 43.05 5.28 8.43
C VAL A 210 44.49 5.45 8.92
N ARG A 211 44.72 5.56 10.24
CA ARG A 211 46.06 5.73 10.82
C ARG A 211 46.91 4.45 10.74
N ALA A 212 46.26 3.29 10.65
CA ALA A 212 46.91 1.98 10.58
C ALA A 212 46.18 1.05 9.60
N GLY A 213 46.88 0.03 9.08
CA GLY A 213 46.34 -0.96 8.15
C GLY A 213 47.02 -0.94 6.77
N GLY A 214 46.64 -1.90 5.92
CA GLY A 214 47.19 -2.03 4.57
C GLY A 214 46.74 -0.92 3.61
N THR A 215 47.53 -0.71 2.55
CA THR A 215 47.30 0.29 1.49
C THR A 215 46.90 -0.33 0.15
N ALA A 216 46.64 -1.63 0.11
CA ALA A 216 46.12 -2.29 -1.09
C ALA A 216 44.68 -1.83 -1.36
N TRP A 217 44.32 -1.71 -2.64
CA TRP A 217 42.93 -1.46 -3.03
C TRP A 217 42.05 -2.62 -2.56
N PRO A 218 40.95 -2.36 -1.85
CA PRO A 218 40.05 -3.41 -1.40
C PRO A 218 39.29 -4.01 -2.58
N GLU A 219 38.95 -5.30 -2.47
CA GLU A 219 38.08 -5.98 -3.42
C GLU A 219 36.63 -5.54 -3.20
N VAL A 220 35.86 -5.41 -4.28
CA VAL A 220 34.42 -5.17 -4.20
C VAL A 220 33.75 -6.53 -4.00
N PRO A 221 33.00 -6.73 -2.89
CA PRO A 221 32.26 -7.98 -2.69
C PRO A 221 31.36 -8.25 -3.88
N ALA A 222 31.25 -9.52 -4.28
CA ALA A 222 30.33 -9.99 -5.31
C ALA A 222 29.22 -10.84 -4.68
N PRO A 223 27.98 -10.80 -5.20
CA PRO A 223 26.93 -11.70 -4.74
C PRO A 223 27.36 -13.17 -4.98
N GLY A 224 26.89 -14.09 -4.14
CA GLY A 224 27.18 -15.52 -4.29
C GLY A 224 26.68 -16.09 -5.62
N GLU A 225 27.23 -17.22 -6.06
CA GLU A 225 26.95 -17.81 -7.39
C GLU A 225 25.46 -18.11 -7.64
N ASP A 226 24.72 -18.48 -6.58
CA ASP A 226 23.29 -18.78 -6.64
C ASP A 226 22.38 -17.55 -6.43
N ALA A 227 22.97 -16.37 -6.22
CA ALA A 227 22.23 -15.14 -5.97
C ALA A 227 22.11 -14.28 -7.23
N THR A 228 20.93 -13.72 -7.44
CA THR A 228 20.70 -12.69 -8.45
C THR A 228 20.79 -11.32 -7.79
N GLY A 229 21.73 -10.47 -8.22
CA GLY A 229 21.86 -9.11 -7.71
C GLY A 229 22.24 -8.13 -8.81
N GLY A 230 21.83 -6.88 -8.65
CA GLY A 230 22.12 -5.83 -9.62
C GLY A 230 21.69 -4.46 -9.13
N SER A 231 22.05 -3.43 -9.91
CA SER A 231 21.70 -2.05 -9.60
C SER A 231 21.37 -1.25 -10.88
N PHE A 232 20.43 -0.33 -10.79
CA PHE A 232 20.02 0.53 -11.90
C PHE A 232 19.71 1.94 -11.39
N LEU A 233 19.89 2.93 -12.24
CA LEU A 233 19.40 4.28 -11.94
C LEU A 233 17.89 4.31 -12.15
N VAL A 234 17.16 4.91 -11.22
CA VAL A 234 15.71 5.11 -11.28
C VAL A 234 15.35 6.58 -11.15
N PRO A 235 14.32 7.06 -11.88
CA PRO A 235 13.67 8.31 -11.51
C PRO A 235 13.18 8.22 -10.06
N TYR A 236 13.37 9.29 -9.30
CA TYR A 236 12.88 9.40 -7.93
C TYR A 236 12.03 10.66 -7.80
N SER A 237 11.39 10.86 -6.64
CA SER A 237 10.55 12.03 -6.44
C SER A 237 10.75 12.63 -5.06
N PHE A 238 10.44 13.91 -4.95
CA PHE A 238 10.39 14.60 -3.65
C PHE A 238 9.40 13.94 -2.71
N ARG A 239 8.26 13.45 -3.22
CA ARG A 239 7.34 12.64 -2.41
C ARG A 239 8.05 11.42 -1.81
N ARG A 240 8.81 10.65 -2.59
CA ARG A 240 9.52 9.46 -2.07
C ARG A 240 10.70 9.83 -1.15
N LEU A 241 11.27 11.03 -1.26
CA LEU A 241 12.31 11.57 -0.35
C LEU A 241 11.73 12.13 0.96
N ASP A 242 10.45 12.46 1.00
CA ASP A 242 9.88 13.20 2.12
C ASP A 242 9.53 12.29 3.30
N ALA A 243 10.13 12.60 4.46
CA ALA A 243 9.88 11.89 5.70
C ALA A 243 8.39 11.88 6.11
N PHE A 244 7.62 12.92 5.73
CA PHE A 244 6.17 12.97 5.97
C PHE A 244 5.35 11.95 5.18
N THR A 245 5.97 11.19 4.28
CA THR A 245 5.30 10.10 3.54
C THR A 245 5.83 8.71 3.90
N GLY A 246 6.68 8.62 4.93
CA GLY A 246 7.26 7.36 5.40
C GLY A 246 8.71 7.12 4.99
N TYR A 247 9.40 8.11 4.42
CA TYR A 247 10.83 8.00 4.11
C TYR A 247 11.66 8.09 5.39
N GLN A 248 12.21 6.95 5.82
CA GLN A 248 12.79 6.79 7.16
C GLN A 248 14.13 7.52 7.38
N SER A 249 14.78 8.08 6.35
CA SER A 249 16.08 8.76 6.49
C SER A 249 16.17 10.23 6.10
N GLY A 250 15.13 10.78 5.48
CA GLY A 250 15.27 12.04 4.77
C GLY A 250 15.02 13.24 5.65
N MET A 251 15.58 14.35 5.21
CA MET A 251 15.06 15.63 5.66
C MET A 251 13.60 15.76 5.21
N PRO A 252 12.70 16.23 6.09
CA PRO A 252 11.33 16.54 5.69
C PRO A 252 11.33 17.63 4.61
N SER A 253 10.21 17.91 3.96
CA SER A 253 10.09 19.15 3.15
C SER A 253 11.14 19.32 2.02
N PRO A 254 11.38 18.34 1.13
CA PRO A 254 12.41 18.44 0.11
C PRO A 254 12.32 19.67 -0.82
N GLU A 255 11.12 20.20 -1.11
CA GLU A 255 11.00 21.45 -1.87
C GLU A 255 11.57 22.65 -1.11
N TYR A 256 11.39 22.73 0.22
CA TYR A 256 12.03 23.78 1.02
C TYR A 256 13.55 23.76 0.85
N TYR A 257 14.16 22.58 0.97
CA TYR A 257 15.60 22.45 0.87
C TYR A 257 16.12 22.65 -0.56
N GLN A 258 15.34 22.28 -1.57
CA GLN A 258 15.64 22.63 -2.96
C GLN A 258 15.69 24.14 -3.14
N ARG A 259 14.71 24.88 -2.60
CA ARG A 259 14.71 26.35 -2.65
C ARG A 259 15.82 26.97 -1.82
N LEU A 260 16.14 26.40 -0.67
CA LEU A 260 17.27 26.85 0.16
C LEU A 260 18.62 26.67 -0.57
N TRP A 261 18.73 25.63 -1.39
CA TRP A 261 19.88 25.38 -2.24
C TRP A 261 19.96 26.33 -3.43
N GLU A 262 18.84 26.54 -4.14
CA GLU A 262 18.76 27.36 -5.36
C GLU A 262 18.82 28.87 -5.06
N ASP A 263 18.04 29.32 -4.08
CA ASP A 263 17.69 30.74 -3.88
C ASP A 263 18.23 31.32 -2.56
N GLY A 264 18.79 30.48 -1.69
CA GLY A 264 19.18 30.87 -0.32
C GLY A 264 17.99 30.99 0.64
N PRO A 265 18.23 31.28 1.94
CA PRO A 265 17.20 31.17 2.97
C PRO A 265 16.05 32.16 2.80
N ASP A 266 16.35 33.43 2.48
CA ASP A 266 15.31 34.44 2.27
C ASP A 266 14.48 34.16 0.99
N GLY A 267 15.15 33.69 -0.07
CA GLY A 267 14.49 33.29 -1.32
C GLY A 267 13.57 32.08 -1.12
N ALA A 268 14.03 31.08 -0.36
CA ALA A 268 13.23 29.91 -0.01
C ALA A 268 11.99 30.26 0.80
N ALA A 269 12.12 31.14 1.80
CA ALA A 269 11.01 31.60 2.61
C ALA A 269 9.94 32.32 1.76
N ALA A 270 10.37 33.20 0.85
CA ALA A 270 9.48 33.92 -0.05
C ALA A 270 8.74 32.97 -1.01
N ALA A 271 9.47 32.09 -1.70
CA ALA A 271 8.92 31.17 -2.69
C ALA A 271 7.90 30.19 -2.08
N LEU A 272 8.17 29.69 -0.87
CA LEU A 272 7.23 28.79 -0.20
C LEU A 272 6.00 29.50 0.34
N THR A 273 6.15 30.71 0.88
CA THR A 273 4.98 31.52 1.27
C THR A 273 4.05 31.68 0.07
N GLU A 274 4.58 32.05 -1.09
CA GLU A 274 3.81 32.16 -2.33
C GLU A 274 3.16 30.82 -2.74
N THR A 275 3.91 29.72 -2.65
CA THR A 275 3.42 28.38 -3.00
C THR A 275 2.27 27.95 -2.08
N VAL A 276 2.41 28.09 -0.77
CA VAL A 276 1.36 27.76 0.22
C VAL A 276 0.10 28.56 -0.08
N VAL A 277 0.23 29.87 -0.28
CA VAL A 277 -0.91 30.76 -0.52
C VAL A 277 -1.62 30.43 -1.82
N THR A 278 -0.86 30.11 -2.87
CA THR A 278 -1.42 29.69 -4.16
C THR A 278 -2.23 28.41 -4.01
N ARG A 279 -1.69 27.41 -3.32
CA ARG A 279 -2.38 26.13 -3.08
C ARG A 279 -3.64 26.29 -2.25
N LEU A 280 -3.59 27.12 -1.20
CA LEU A 280 -4.77 27.44 -0.38
C LEU A 280 -5.87 28.09 -1.23
N ARG A 281 -5.52 29.04 -2.10
CA ARG A 281 -6.48 29.71 -3.00
C ARG A 281 -7.06 28.76 -4.04
N GLU A 282 -6.26 27.85 -4.61
CA GLU A 282 -6.74 26.80 -5.52
C GLU A 282 -7.76 25.87 -4.84
N ARG A 283 -7.60 25.62 -3.55
CA ARG A 283 -8.56 24.89 -2.69
C ARG A 283 -9.71 25.76 -2.20
N ARG A 284 -9.87 26.98 -2.73
CA ARG A 284 -10.90 27.96 -2.36
C ARG A 284 -10.86 28.38 -0.89
N GLN A 285 -9.71 28.29 -0.24
CA GLN A 285 -9.49 28.88 1.08
C GLN A 285 -9.30 30.39 0.95
N VAL A 286 -9.92 31.15 1.86
CA VAL A 286 -9.82 32.61 1.86
C VAL A 286 -8.51 33.00 2.53
N VAL A 287 -7.58 33.58 1.75
CA VAL A 287 -6.32 34.13 2.26
C VAL A 287 -6.23 35.59 1.82
N SER A 288 -6.53 36.50 2.75
CA SER A 288 -6.53 37.94 2.54
C SER A 288 -5.12 38.53 2.55
N THR A 289 -4.96 39.75 2.04
CA THR A 289 -3.68 40.47 2.15
C THR A 289 -3.30 40.73 3.62
N ALA A 290 -4.29 40.91 4.50
CA ALA A 290 -4.03 41.11 5.93
C ALA A 290 -3.41 39.85 6.56
N ASP A 291 -3.91 38.67 6.18
CA ASP A 291 -3.38 37.38 6.65
C ASP A 291 -1.94 37.16 6.18
N LEU A 292 -1.61 37.57 4.95
CA LEU A 292 -0.24 37.48 4.44
C LEU A 292 0.72 38.43 5.17
N ILE A 293 0.26 39.64 5.49
CA ILE A 293 1.04 40.59 6.31
C ILE A 293 1.25 40.01 7.70
N ALA A 294 0.20 39.42 8.31
CA ALA A 294 0.29 38.77 9.61
C ALA A 294 1.26 37.58 9.59
N ALA A 295 1.12 36.67 8.61
CA ALA A 295 2.00 35.51 8.45
C ALA A 295 3.47 35.93 8.33
N ARG A 296 3.76 36.90 7.46
CA ARG A 296 5.12 37.44 7.30
C ARG A 296 5.64 38.09 8.59
N THR A 297 4.81 38.90 9.24
CA THR A 297 5.20 39.59 10.50
C THR A 297 5.51 38.58 11.60
N LEU A 298 4.70 37.53 11.71
CA LEU A 298 4.88 36.46 12.69
C LEU A 298 6.12 35.63 12.38
N THR A 299 6.34 35.25 11.12
CA THR A 299 7.58 34.57 10.69
C THR A 299 8.81 35.41 11.02
N GLU A 300 8.85 36.69 10.63
CA GLU A 300 10.00 37.57 10.93
C GLU A 300 10.20 37.76 12.44
N GLY A 301 9.12 37.84 13.21
CA GLY A 301 9.16 37.89 14.67
C GLY A 301 9.76 36.62 15.29
N LEU A 302 9.30 35.45 14.85
CA LEU A 302 9.78 34.14 15.31
C LEU A 302 11.25 33.92 14.94
N THR A 303 11.65 34.28 13.72
CA THR A 303 13.05 34.25 13.26
C THR A 303 13.97 35.02 14.21
N ARG A 304 13.58 36.25 14.58
CA ARG A 304 14.37 37.05 15.54
C ARG A 304 14.35 36.46 16.95
N LEU A 305 13.18 35.99 17.41
CA LEU A 305 13.03 35.41 18.74
C LEU A 305 13.89 34.15 18.92
N ARG A 306 14.04 33.35 17.86
CA ARG A 306 14.85 32.13 17.82
C ARG A 306 16.32 32.37 17.49
N GLY A 307 16.72 33.63 17.28
CA GLY A 307 18.10 34.02 16.99
C GLY A 307 18.59 33.66 15.58
N HIS A 308 17.68 33.38 14.65
CA HIS A 308 18.03 33.08 13.27
C HIS A 308 18.34 34.37 12.48
N ARG A 309 19.31 34.30 11.55
CA ARG A 309 19.65 35.44 10.67
C ARG A 309 18.65 35.62 9.53
N SER A 310 18.09 34.51 9.05
CA SER A 310 17.06 34.43 8.01
C SER A 310 15.98 33.42 8.42
N PRO A 311 14.76 33.48 7.85
CA PRO A 311 13.69 32.58 8.24
C PRO A 311 14.04 31.11 8.04
N ALA A 312 13.97 30.33 9.12
CA ALA A 312 14.06 28.88 9.04
C ALA A 312 12.72 28.27 8.62
N ARG A 313 12.75 27.00 8.17
CA ARG A 313 11.56 26.21 7.83
C ARG A 313 10.45 26.29 8.89
N THR A 314 10.82 26.11 10.16
CA THR A 314 9.86 26.12 11.27
C THR A 314 9.35 27.53 11.57
N ASP A 315 10.12 28.58 11.35
CA ASP A 315 9.64 29.98 11.52
C ASP A 315 8.57 30.31 10.49
N LEU A 316 8.77 29.82 9.27
CA LEU A 316 7.82 29.97 8.18
C LEU A 316 6.52 29.22 8.49
N LEU A 317 6.62 27.94 8.85
CA LEU A 317 5.46 27.10 9.14
C LEU A 317 4.66 27.62 10.33
N ASP A 318 5.34 27.98 11.42
CA ASP A 318 4.68 28.49 12.62
C ASP A 318 4.07 29.88 12.39
N GLY A 319 4.73 30.76 11.63
CA GLY A 319 4.17 32.06 11.26
C GLY A 319 2.93 31.93 10.36
N LEU A 320 2.96 31.02 9.39
CA LEU A 320 1.82 30.71 8.51
C LEU A 320 0.65 30.13 9.29
N VAL A 321 0.87 29.11 10.11
CA VAL A 321 -0.22 28.48 10.87
C VAL A 321 -0.82 29.43 11.89
N SER A 322 0.00 30.24 12.58
CA SER A 322 -0.47 31.23 13.55
C SER A 322 -1.32 32.33 12.91
N ALA A 323 -1.07 32.67 11.64
CA ALA A 323 -1.84 33.68 10.92
C ALA A 323 -3.09 33.12 10.24
N LEU A 324 -3.03 31.89 9.74
CA LEU A 324 -4.03 31.32 8.83
C LEU A 324 -5.01 30.36 9.52
N VAL A 325 -4.68 29.88 10.72
CA VAL A 325 -5.52 28.95 11.48
C VAL A 325 -5.96 29.64 12.77
N GLY A 326 -7.22 30.09 12.79
CA GLY A 326 -7.84 30.73 13.95
C GLY A 326 -8.73 29.81 14.79
N GLU A 327 -8.87 28.54 14.39
CA GLU A 327 -9.66 27.52 15.07
C GLU A 327 -8.78 26.53 15.83
N ASP A 328 -9.40 25.79 16.76
CA ASP A 328 -8.69 24.76 17.52
C ASP A 328 -8.26 23.61 16.61
N LEU A 329 -7.01 23.17 16.78
CA LEU A 329 -6.47 22.01 16.08
C LEU A 329 -6.63 20.75 16.95
N ASP A 330 -7.42 19.79 16.49
CA ASP A 330 -7.61 18.49 17.15
C ASP A 330 -6.35 17.60 17.12
N GLN A 331 -5.33 18.01 16.36
CA GLN A 331 -4.12 17.24 16.10
C GLN A 331 -2.88 18.13 16.25
N ARG A 332 -1.77 17.52 16.68
CA ARG A 332 -0.48 18.22 16.73
C ARG A 332 -0.02 18.59 15.33
N LEU A 333 0.73 19.69 15.23
CA LEU A 333 1.33 20.11 13.97
C LEU A 333 2.34 19.06 13.49
N PRO A 334 2.26 18.64 12.22
CA PRO A 334 3.03 17.50 11.71
C PRO A 334 4.54 17.74 11.75
N TRP A 335 5.01 18.99 11.65
CA TRP A 335 6.44 19.32 11.75
C TRP A 335 7.01 19.36 13.18
N THR A 336 6.19 19.05 14.20
CA THR A 336 6.65 18.90 15.60
C THR A 336 7.08 17.47 15.95
N SER A 337 6.77 16.49 15.09
CA SER A 337 7.16 15.09 15.28
C SER A 337 7.54 14.43 13.96
N ARG A 338 8.46 13.47 13.97
CA ARG A 338 8.72 12.65 12.77
C ARG A 338 7.58 11.65 12.56
N GLY A 339 6.90 11.74 11.43
CA GLY A 339 5.86 10.79 11.05
C GLY A 339 4.99 11.30 9.91
N PRO A 340 4.18 10.42 9.32
CA PRO A 340 3.27 10.83 8.27
C PRO A 340 2.18 11.77 8.80
N LEU A 341 1.67 12.61 7.91
CA LEU A 341 0.51 13.45 8.21
C LEU A 341 -0.66 12.56 8.64
N ALA A 342 -1.19 12.81 9.85
CA ALA A 342 -2.31 12.05 10.37
C ALA A 342 -3.60 12.30 9.54
N PRO A 343 -4.44 11.28 9.34
CA PRO A 343 -5.71 11.44 8.64
C PRO A 343 -6.58 12.51 9.30
N GLY A 344 -7.23 13.35 8.48
CA GLY A 344 -8.10 14.41 8.97
C GLY A 344 -7.39 15.69 9.44
N ALA A 345 -6.10 15.84 9.14
CA ALA A 345 -5.39 17.10 9.40
C ALA A 345 -6.09 18.32 8.77
N HIS A 346 -6.03 19.46 9.45
CA HIS A 346 -6.65 20.71 9.00
C HIS A 346 -6.23 21.05 7.55
N PRO A 347 -7.14 21.45 6.65
CA PRO A 347 -6.83 21.66 5.24
C PRO A 347 -5.66 22.61 4.99
N ALA A 348 -5.54 23.68 5.79
CA ALA A 348 -4.42 24.60 5.63
C ALA A 348 -3.08 23.99 6.03
N VAL A 349 -3.05 23.15 7.08
CA VAL A 349 -1.86 22.42 7.52
C VAL A 349 -1.45 21.39 6.46
N ALA A 350 -2.43 20.68 5.88
CA ALA A 350 -2.17 19.73 4.81
C ALA A 350 -1.56 20.41 3.57
N GLU A 351 -2.04 21.60 3.18
CA GLU A 351 -1.48 22.34 2.05
C GLU A 351 -0.12 22.99 2.36
N MET A 352 0.14 23.37 3.61
CA MET A 352 1.47 23.81 4.06
C MET A 352 2.50 22.67 3.92
N VAL A 353 2.19 21.49 4.46
CA VAL A 353 3.05 20.31 4.33
C VAL A 353 3.26 19.99 2.85
N ALA A 354 2.18 19.90 2.06
CA ALA A 354 2.28 19.56 0.64
C ALA A 354 3.10 20.58 -0.17
N ALA A 355 3.05 21.87 0.15
CA ALA A 355 3.88 22.89 -0.49
C ALA A 355 5.37 22.66 -0.23
N LEU A 356 5.71 22.36 1.02
CA LEU A 356 7.09 22.14 1.45
C LEU A 356 7.63 20.78 1.01
N SER A 357 6.77 19.76 0.90
CA SER A 357 7.11 18.47 0.28
C SER A 357 7.42 18.65 -1.21
N GLY A 358 6.58 19.42 -1.92
CA GLY A 358 6.64 19.55 -3.37
C GLY A 358 6.29 18.26 -4.12
N ASN A 359 6.30 18.37 -5.45
CA ASN A 359 5.93 17.29 -6.37
C ASN A 359 6.99 17.07 -7.46
N ARG A 360 8.21 17.58 -7.29
CA ARG A 360 9.26 17.39 -8.29
C ARG A 360 9.59 15.91 -8.44
N VAL A 361 9.77 15.50 -9.69
CA VAL A 361 10.22 14.17 -10.08
C VAL A 361 11.45 14.34 -10.96
N GLY A 362 12.51 13.60 -10.64
CA GLY A 362 13.70 13.62 -11.47
C GLY A 362 13.51 12.83 -12.75
N ARG A 363 14.42 13.07 -13.69
CA ARG A 363 14.46 12.45 -15.01
C ARG A 363 15.82 11.87 -15.28
N LEU A 364 15.81 10.64 -15.79
CA LEU A 364 17.03 10.01 -16.27
C LEU A 364 17.43 10.59 -17.62
N HIS A 365 18.74 10.70 -17.85
CA HIS A 365 19.26 11.02 -19.17
C HIS A 365 18.85 9.91 -20.17
N PRO A 366 18.49 10.22 -21.44
CA PRO A 366 18.05 9.21 -22.40
C PRO A 366 19.07 8.09 -22.70
N GLY A 367 20.36 8.38 -22.49
CA GLY A 367 21.45 7.41 -22.64
C GLY A 367 21.68 6.49 -21.42
N THR A 368 20.87 6.60 -20.37
CA THR A 368 21.01 5.75 -19.18
C THR A 368 20.56 4.32 -19.46
N PRO A 369 21.39 3.30 -19.16
CA PRO A 369 21.00 1.90 -19.31
C PRO A 369 19.78 1.54 -18.46
N ALA A 370 18.81 0.84 -19.06
CA ALA A 370 17.63 0.32 -18.38
C ALA A 370 17.69 -1.22 -18.29
N PRO A 371 17.02 -1.85 -17.30
CA PRO A 371 16.93 -3.30 -17.24
C PRO A 371 16.11 -3.85 -18.42
N PRO A 372 16.33 -5.12 -18.82
CA PRO A 372 15.62 -5.75 -19.94
C PRO A 372 14.09 -5.63 -19.87
N LEU A 373 13.52 -5.69 -18.66
CA LEU A 373 12.07 -5.61 -18.44
C LEU A 373 11.45 -4.30 -18.98
N VAL A 374 12.15 -3.18 -18.89
CA VAL A 374 11.65 -1.89 -19.41
C VAL A 374 11.48 -1.97 -20.92
N HIS A 375 12.46 -2.57 -21.62
CA HIS A 375 12.41 -2.74 -23.06
C HIS A 375 11.37 -3.78 -23.48
N ASP A 376 11.28 -4.91 -22.76
CA ASP A 376 10.28 -5.95 -22.99
C ASP A 376 8.85 -5.40 -22.84
N ALA A 377 8.58 -4.67 -21.75
CA ALA A 377 7.27 -4.08 -21.50
C ALA A 377 6.86 -3.08 -22.60
N ALA A 378 7.78 -2.21 -23.02
CA ALA A 378 7.51 -1.26 -24.10
C ALA A 378 7.25 -1.98 -25.44
N ALA A 379 8.06 -2.97 -25.78
CA ALA A 379 7.89 -3.76 -27.01
C ALA A 379 6.57 -4.52 -27.00
N GLU A 380 6.19 -5.11 -25.86
CA GLU A 380 4.95 -5.87 -25.71
C GLU A 380 3.71 -4.96 -25.82
N LEU A 381 3.74 -3.79 -25.17
CA LEU A 381 2.66 -2.81 -25.29
C LEU A 381 2.49 -2.29 -26.73
N GLU A 382 3.59 -2.08 -27.45
CA GLU A 382 3.56 -1.65 -28.86
C GLU A 382 2.99 -2.78 -29.75
N ARG A 383 3.54 -3.98 -29.63
CA ARG A 383 3.11 -5.17 -30.38
C ARG A 383 1.63 -5.48 -30.18
N LEU A 384 1.10 -5.19 -28.99
CA LEU A 384 -0.30 -5.42 -28.61
C LEU A 384 -1.25 -4.25 -28.94
N GLY A 385 -0.74 -3.12 -29.45
CA GLY A 385 -1.52 -1.92 -29.71
C GLY A 385 -2.12 -1.33 -28.43
N LEU A 386 -1.33 -1.31 -27.35
CA LEU A 386 -1.67 -0.77 -26.04
C LEU A 386 -0.86 0.48 -25.68
N ALA A 387 0.25 0.75 -26.38
CA ALA A 387 1.16 1.86 -26.10
C ALA A 387 0.52 3.26 -26.21
N ALA A 388 -0.44 3.44 -27.13
CA ALA A 388 -1.14 4.72 -27.32
C ALA A 388 -2.09 5.09 -26.15
N GLY A 389 -2.37 4.14 -25.25
CA GLY A 389 -3.26 4.34 -24.11
C GLY A 389 -4.74 4.48 -24.48
N GLY A 390 -5.53 4.95 -23.51
CA GLY A 390 -6.97 5.15 -23.60
C GLY A 390 -7.79 4.00 -23.03
N ARG A 391 -9.10 4.01 -23.34
CA ARG A 391 -10.04 2.95 -22.94
C ARG A 391 -9.88 1.74 -23.86
N VAL A 392 -9.64 0.57 -23.27
CA VAL A 392 -9.42 -0.69 -23.98
C VAL A 392 -10.51 -1.68 -23.58
N ALA A 393 -11.37 -2.07 -24.53
CA ALA A 393 -12.34 -3.15 -24.34
C ALA A 393 -11.80 -4.44 -24.95
N LEU A 394 -11.79 -5.52 -24.18
CA LEU A 394 -11.22 -6.82 -24.55
C LEU A 394 -12.28 -7.90 -24.46
N LYS A 395 -12.26 -8.83 -25.42
CA LYS A 395 -13.03 -10.06 -25.38
C LYS A 395 -12.09 -11.23 -25.12
N LEU A 396 -12.19 -11.84 -23.95
CA LEU A 396 -11.29 -12.92 -23.54
C LEU A 396 -11.42 -14.14 -24.45
N THR A 397 -12.59 -14.36 -25.06
CA THR A 397 -12.83 -15.45 -26.02
C THR A 397 -12.05 -15.33 -27.34
N THR A 398 -11.40 -14.20 -27.60
CA THR A 398 -10.57 -14.01 -28.80
C THR A 398 -9.09 -14.14 -28.43
N ALA A 399 -8.29 -14.84 -29.25
CA ALA A 399 -6.86 -15.01 -28.99
C ALA A 399 -6.13 -13.67 -28.77
N ARG A 400 -6.44 -12.67 -29.58
CA ARG A 400 -5.88 -11.31 -29.46
C ARG A 400 -6.36 -10.59 -28.20
N GLY A 401 -7.62 -10.73 -27.82
CA GLY A 401 -8.17 -10.14 -26.60
C GLY A 401 -7.56 -10.75 -25.34
N LEU A 402 -7.40 -12.07 -25.31
CA LEU A 402 -6.73 -12.79 -24.24
C LEU A 402 -5.25 -12.40 -24.09
N GLU A 403 -4.53 -12.27 -25.20
CA GLU A 403 -3.13 -11.84 -25.21
C GLU A 403 -2.95 -10.44 -24.60
N ARG A 404 -3.83 -9.49 -24.99
CA ARG A 404 -3.86 -8.14 -24.40
C ARG A 404 -4.24 -8.16 -22.93
N SER A 405 -5.22 -8.97 -22.54
CA SER A 405 -5.65 -9.12 -21.14
C SER A 405 -4.49 -9.61 -20.27
N ARG A 406 -3.75 -10.64 -20.72
CA ARG A 406 -2.57 -11.17 -20.01
C ARG A 406 -1.50 -10.12 -19.78
N ALA A 407 -1.16 -9.32 -20.79
CA ALA A 407 -0.17 -8.25 -20.64
C ALA A 407 -0.60 -7.19 -19.62
N LEU A 408 -1.87 -6.77 -19.64
CA LEU A 408 -2.41 -5.80 -18.68
C LEU A 408 -2.48 -6.38 -17.26
N HIS A 409 -2.83 -7.67 -17.12
CA HIS A 409 -2.81 -8.35 -15.83
C HIS A 409 -1.40 -8.51 -15.27
N ARG A 410 -0.39 -8.78 -16.11
CA ARG A 410 1.01 -8.82 -15.68
C ARG A 410 1.47 -7.46 -15.15
N LEU A 411 1.18 -6.38 -15.87
CA LEU A 411 1.45 -5.01 -15.40
C LEU A 411 0.73 -4.70 -14.07
N ARG A 412 -0.54 -5.10 -13.94
CA ARG A 412 -1.31 -4.93 -12.69
C ARG A 412 -0.71 -5.75 -11.53
N VAL A 413 -0.34 -7.01 -11.75
CA VAL A 413 0.24 -7.87 -10.70
C VAL A 413 1.62 -7.34 -10.27
N LEU A 414 2.40 -6.82 -11.21
CA LEU A 414 3.66 -6.12 -10.93
C LEU A 414 3.46 -4.76 -10.25
N GLY A 415 2.23 -4.25 -10.14
CA GLY A 415 1.94 -2.96 -9.52
C GLY A 415 2.36 -1.77 -10.38
N ILE A 416 2.51 -1.93 -11.70
CA ILE A 416 2.95 -0.88 -12.61
C ILE A 416 1.84 0.19 -12.76
N PRO A 417 2.10 1.47 -12.41
CA PRO A 417 1.14 2.55 -12.56
C PRO A 417 0.69 2.77 -14.01
N GLY A 418 -0.50 3.38 -14.16
CA GLY A 418 -1.06 3.71 -15.47
C GLY A 418 -1.88 2.59 -16.11
N VAL A 419 -2.11 1.46 -15.43
CA VAL A 419 -2.99 0.39 -15.90
C VAL A 419 -4.08 0.11 -14.87
N ARG A 420 -5.34 0.40 -15.22
CA ARG A 420 -6.50 0.21 -14.33
C ARG A 420 -7.59 -0.59 -15.01
N ARG A 421 -8.11 -1.61 -14.32
CA ARG A 421 -9.30 -2.36 -14.77
C ARG A 421 -10.55 -1.62 -14.30
N ASP A 422 -11.42 -1.23 -15.22
CA ASP A 422 -12.73 -0.64 -14.93
C ASP A 422 -13.78 -1.73 -14.65
N SER A 423 -13.75 -2.82 -15.42
CA SER A 423 -14.66 -3.96 -15.27
C SER A 423 -14.05 -5.23 -15.86
N GLY A 424 -14.49 -6.39 -15.41
CA GLY A 424 -14.07 -7.69 -15.91
C GLY A 424 -14.42 -8.80 -14.92
N PRO A 425 -14.03 -10.05 -15.19
CA PRO A 425 -14.30 -11.16 -14.30
C PRO A 425 -13.68 -10.94 -12.92
N GLU A 426 -14.50 -11.07 -11.88
CA GLU A 426 -14.06 -10.99 -10.48
C GLU A 426 -13.65 -12.36 -9.94
N THR A 427 -14.27 -13.43 -10.42
CA THR A 427 -13.94 -14.83 -10.09
C THR A 427 -13.95 -15.70 -11.35
N GLY A 428 -13.45 -16.94 -11.23
CA GLY A 428 -13.48 -17.90 -12.34
C GLY A 428 -14.90 -18.35 -12.74
N ALA A 429 -15.92 -18.07 -11.93
CA ALA A 429 -17.30 -18.48 -12.18
C ALA A 429 -18.15 -17.41 -12.89
N ASP A 430 -17.60 -16.21 -13.09
CA ASP A 430 -18.29 -15.08 -13.67
C ASP A 430 -18.60 -15.31 -15.17
N PRO A 431 -19.86 -15.19 -15.63
CA PRO A 431 -20.19 -15.22 -17.05
C PRO A 431 -19.63 -14.04 -17.86
N VAL A 432 -19.06 -13.02 -17.21
CA VAL A 432 -18.44 -11.87 -17.86
C VAL A 432 -17.08 -12.26 -18.46
N LEU A 433 -17.05 -12.44 -19.78
CA LEU A 433 -15.84 -12.73 -20.56
C LEU A 433 -15.30 -11.50 -21.30
N ASP A 434 -15.80 -10.32 -20.96
CA ASP A 434 -15.37 -9.04 -21.50
C ASP A 434 -14.69 -8.22 -20.41
N GLU A 435 -13.61 -7.53 -20.75
CA GLU A 435 -12.90 -6.64 -19.84
C GLU A 435 -12.88 -5.22 -20.39
N VAL A 436 -12.91 -4.24 -19.48
CA VAL A 436 -12.69 -2.84 -19.81
C VAL A 436 -11.55 -2.33 -18.96
N TRP A 437 -10.55 -1.76 -19.63
CA TRP A 437 -9.36 -1.20 -19.03
C TRP A 437 -9.20 0.26 -19.41
N HIS A 438 -8.48 0.99 -18.58
CA HIS A 438 -7.93 2.29 -18.88
C HIS A 438 -6.41 2.21 -18.78
N VAL A 439 -5.73 2.57 -19.86
CA VAL A 439 -4.27 2.61 -19.94
C VAL A 439 -3.84 4.06 -20.13
N ASP A 440 -3.06 4.58 -19.21
CA ASP A 440 -2.42 5.89 -19.36
C ASP A 440 -1.09 5.71 -20.11
N ALA A 441 -1.00 6.31 -21.29
CA ALA A 441 0.23 6.30 -22.08
C ALA A 441 1.28 7.26 -21.52
N SER A 442 0.85 8.32 -20.84
CA SER A 442 1.72 9.34 -20.30
C SER A 442 2.46 8.84 -19.07
N ASP A 443 3.73 9.24 -18.95
CA ASP A 443 4.55 9.03 -17.75
C ASP A 443 5.32 10.33 -17.45
N PRO A 444 4.61 11.47 -17.30
CA PRO A 444 5.26 12.77 -17.14
C PRO A 444 6.14 12.83 -15.89
N ASP A 445 5.76 12.05 -14.89
CA ASP A 445 6.35 11.94 -13.57
C ASP A 445 7.27 10.71 -13.44
N GLY A 446 7.61 10.00 -14.53
CA GLY A 446 8.54 8.87 -14.53
C GLY A 446 8.20 7.68 -13.61
N THR A 447 7.02 7.68 -12.99
CA THR A 447 6.60 6.70 -11.99
C THR A 447 6.44 5.31 -12.56
N ARG A 448 5.92 5.20 -13.79
CA ARG A 448 5.78 3.93 -14.49
C ARG A 448 7.15 3.36 -14.84
N THR A 449 8.05 4.22 -15.33
CA THR A 449 9.44 3.86 -15.63
C THR A 449 10.17 3.39 -14.38
N ALA A 450 10.06 4.11 -13.26
CA ALA A 450 10.65 3.71 -11.99
C ALA A 450 10.13 2.34 -11.52
N ALA A 451 8.81 2.13 -11.56
CA ALA A 451 8.19 0.85 -11.18
C ALA A 451 8.64 -0.32 -12.09
N LEU A 452 8.81 -0.08 -13.40
CA LEU A 452 9.33 -1.11 -14.32
C LEU A 452 10.80 -1.44 -14.04
N ILE A 453 11.63 -0.45 -13.70
CA ILE A 453 13.04 -0.70 -13.35
C ILE A 453 13.11 -1.52 -12.06
N GLU A 454 12.32 -1.16 -11.04
CA GLU A 454 12.23 -1.89 -9.78
C GLU A 454 11.71 -3.32 -9.99
N ALA A 455 10.67 -3.49 -10.82
CA ALA A 455 10.15 -4.80 -11.18
C ALA A 455 11.16 -5.67 -11.95
N GLY A 456 12.20 -5.07 -12.56
CA GLY A 456 13.27 -5.79 -13.23
C GLY A 456 14.04 -6.74 -12.31
N ALA A 457 14.00 -6.53 -11.00
CA ALA A 457 14.54 -7.46 -10.00
C ALA A 457 13.86 -8.84 -10.03
N TYR A 458 12.62 -8.91 -10.52
CA TYR A 458 11.83 -10.14 -10.55
C TYR A 458 12.11 -11.00 -11.78
N GLY A 459 12.39 -10.38 -12.94
CA GLY A 459 12.70 -11.08 -14.17
C GLY A 459 12.90 -10.14 -15.37
N PRO A 460 13.49 -10.63 -16.47
CA PRO A 460 13.82 -9.83 -17.65
C PRO A 460 12.62 -9.57 -18.57
N THR A 461 11.52 -10.32 -18.43
CA THR A 461 10.30 -10.16 -19.22
C THR A 461 9.07 -9.96 -18.32
N LEU A 462 8.00 -9.37 -18.85
CA LEU A 462 6.73 -9.20 -18.11
C LEU A 462 6.17 -10.53 -17.60
N GLY A 463 6.36 -11.61 -18.37
CA GLY A 463 5.95 -12.96 -17.98
C GLY A 463 6.75 -13.49 -16.80
N ASP A 464 8.08 -13.43 -16.89
CA ASP A 464 8.99 -13.93 -15.85
C ASP A 464 8.84 -13.13 -14.55
N ALA A 465 8.77 -11.81 -14.65
CA ALA A 465 8.62 -10.92 -13.50
C ALA A 465 7.28 -11.15 -12.79
N ALA A 466 6.17 -11.24 -13.53
CA ALA A 466 4.86 -11.50 -12.94
C ALA A 466 4.80 -12.89 -12.29
N ALA A 467 5.40 -13.90 -12.92
CA ALA A 467 5.51 -15.23 -12.36
C ALA A 467 6.28 -15.25 -11.03
N ALA A 468 7.43 -14.56 -10.96
CA ALA A 468 8.24 -14.49 -9.75
C ALA A 468 7.51 -13.75 -8.61
N VAL A 469 6.78 -12.65 -8.91
CA VAL A 469 5.93 -11.96 -7.91
C VAL A 469 4.82 -12.87 -7.40
N LEU A 470 4.21 -13.69 -8.26
CA LEU A 470 3.19 -14.65 -7.85
C LEU A 470 3.76 -15.76 -6.96
N ASP A 471 4.96 -16.27 -7.26
CA ASP A 471 5.65 -17.24 -6.41
C ASP A 471 5.97 -16.64 -5.03
N GLU A 472 6.43 -15.38 -4.97
CA GLU A 472 6.67 -14.66 -3.71
C GLU A 472 5.38 -14.46 -2.90
N ARG A 473 4.29 -14.00 -3.54
CA ARG A 473 2.97 -13.86 -2.90
C ARG A 473 2.46 -15.18 -2.35
N THR A 474 2.66 -16.27 -3.08
CA THR A 474 2.27 -17.63 -2.66
C THR A 474 3.07 -18.07 -1.44
N SER A 475 4.37 -17.81 -1.43
CA SER A 475 5.27 -18.14 -0.32
C SER A 475 4.91 -17.32 0.93
N GLY A 476 4.66 -16.01 0.76
CA GLY A 476 4.24 -15.10 1.82
C GLY A 476 2.80 -15.29 2.32
N ALA A 477 1.95 -16.00 1.57
CA ALA A 477 0.60 -16.38 2.01
C ALA A 477 0.66 -17.53 3.04
N GLY A 478 1.68 -18.38 2.99
CA GLY A 478 1.79 -19.55 3.86
C GLY A 478 0.55 -20.45 3.73
N GLY A 479 -0.18 -20.63 4.83
CA GLY A 479 -1.44 -21.41 4.88
C GLY A 479 -2.72 -20.59 4.67
N ASP A 480 -2.63 -19.31 4.30
CA ASP A 480 -3.82 -18.47 4.07
C ASP A 480 -4.48 -18.83 2.73
N MET A 481 -5.56 -19.60 2.82
CA MET A 481 -6.33 -20.08 1.67
C MET A 481 -6.92 -18.95 0.83
N GLY A 482 -7.27 -17.81 1.43
CA GLY A 482 -7.83 -16.67 0.71
C GLY A 482 -6.78 -16.03 -0.19
N ARG A 483 -5.59 -15.75 0.37
CA ARG A 483 -4.46 -15.17 -0.39
C ARG A 483 -3.94 -16.11 -1.47
N LEU A 484 -3.92 -17.43 -1.21
CA LEU A 484 -3.57 -18.43 -2.20
C LEU A 484 -4.60 -18.50 -3.36
N ALA A 485 -5.89 -18.36 -3.07
CA ALA A 485 -6.94 -18.31 -4.10
C ALA A 485 -6.81 -17.06 -4.99
N GLU A 486 -6.54 -15.90 -4.39
CA GLU A 486 -6.27 -14.66 -5.13
C GLU A 486 -5.05 -14.81 -6.04
N ALA A 487 -3.95 -15.37 -5.52
CA ALA A 487 -2.74 -15.63 -6.30
C ALA A 487 -2.99 -16.62 -7.46
N LEU A 488 -3.81 -17.65 -7.24
CA LEU A 488 -4.18 -18.61 -8.29
C LEU A 488 -4.96 -17.92 -9.42
N PHE A 489 -5.93 -17.08 -9.07
CA PHE A 489 -6.73 -16.35 -10.05
C PHE A 489 -5.86 -15.38 -10.85
N ASP A 490 -4.98 -14.64 -10.18
CA ASP A 490 -4.01 -13.76 -10.83
C ASP A 490 -3.06 -14.53 -11.75
N ALA A 491 -2.61 -15.73 -11.35
CA ALA A 491 -1.76 -16.58 -12.17
C ALA A 491 -2.47 -17.04 -13.46
N ALA A 492 -3.76 -17.40 -13.38
CA ALA A 492 -4.57 -17.77 -14.54
C ALA A 492 -4.72 -16.57 -15.51
N LEU A 493 -5.04 -15.39 -14.98
CA LEU A 493 -5.20 -14.16 -15.75
C LEU A 493 -3.89 -13.68 -16.40
N CYS A 494 -2.75 -13.88 -15.73
CA CYS A 494 -1.41 -13.59 -16.28
C CYS A 494 -0.93 -14.63 -17.31
N GLY A 495 -1.64 -15.76 -17.45
CA GLY A 495 -1.22 -16.88 -18.30
C GLY A 495 -0.01 -17.64 -17.75
N CYS A 496 0.18 -17.66 -16.43
CA CYS A 496 1.28 -18.34 -15.73
C CYS A 496 0.85 -19.77 -15.36
N ALA A 497 0.72 -20.65 -16.35
CA ALA A 497 0.17 -22.00 -16.17
C ALA A 497 1.01 -22.87 -15.21
N GLY A 498 2.34 -22.78 -15.26
CA GLY A 498 3.24 -23.52 -14.37
C GLY A 498 3.06 -23.13 -12.90
N GLN A 499 2.95 -21.82 -12.63
CA GLN A 499 2.69 -21.26 -11.30
C GLN A 499 1.30 -21.66 -10.80
N SER A 500 0.29 -21.62 -11.67
CA SER A 500 -1.09 -22.02 -11.33
C SER A 500 -1.14 -23.45 -10.77
N GLY A 501 -0.37 -24.37 -11.35
CA GLY A 501 -0.23 -25.73 -10.83
C GLY A 501 0.43 -25.79 -9.45
N ARG A 502 1.49 -25.04 -9.21
CA ARG A 502 2.16 -24.99 -7.89
C ARG A 502 1.25 -24.40 -6.81
N ILE A 503 0.56 -23.32 -7.11
CA ILE A 503 -0.37 -22.66 -6.17
C ILE A 503 -1.52 -23.60 -5.81
N ALA A 504 -2.08 -24.32 -6.78
CA ALA A 504 -3.11 -25.32 -6.50
C ALA A 504 -2.61 -26.50 -5.66
N ALA A 505 -1.35 -26.92 -5.82
CA ALA A 505 -0.75 -27.91 -4.92
C ALA A 505 -0.59 -27.36 -3.49
N SER A 506 -0.19 -26.10 -3.32
CA SER A 506 -0.14 -25.45 -2.01
C SER A 506 -1.52 -25.32 -1.37
N LEU A 507 -2.55 -24.97 -2.16
CA LEU A 507 -3.94 -24.98 -1.69
C LEU A 507 -4.34 -26.37 -1.20
N ALA A 508 -4.12 -27.43 -1.99
CA ALA A 508 -4.44 -28.80 -1.61
C ALA A 508 -3.75 -29.21 -0.29
N ALA A 509 -2.47 -28.88 -0.13
CA ALA A 509 -1.72 -29.17 1.09
C ALA A 509 -2.24 -28.38 2.32
N GLY A 510 -2.75 -27.16 2.11
CA GLY A 510 -3.27 -26.30 3.16
C GLY A 510 -4.68 -26.65 3.65
N VAL A 511 -5.51 -27.30 2.82
CA VAL A 511 -6.93 -27.57 3.14
C VAL A 511 -7.12 -28.27 4.49
N ALA A 512 -6.34 -29.33 4.74
CA ALA A 512 -6.48 -30.15 5.95
C ALA A 512 -6.25 -29.35 7.24
N GLY A 513 -5.34 -28.38 7.20
CA GLY A 513 -5.01 -27.50 8.34
C GLY A 513 -5.91 -26.28 8.47
N ALA A 514 -6.69 -25.94 7.44
CA ALA A 514 -7.53 -24.75 7.44
C ALA A 514 -8.73 -24.89 8.39
N SER A 515 -8.96 -23.84 9.19
CA SER A 515 -10.10 -23.72 10.10
C SER A 515 -11.07 -22.59 9.72
N ASP A 516 -10.63 -21.65 8.89
CA ASP A 516 -11.46 -20.57 8.36
C ASP A 516 -12.31 -21.09 7.19
N VAL A 517 -13.59 -21.32 7.47
CA VAL A 517 -14.59 -21.77 6.48
C VAL A 517 -14.77 -20.76 5.34
N GLY A 518 -14.64 -19.47 5.61
CA GLY A 518 -14.79 -18.40 4.62
C GLY A 518 -13.64 -18.37 3.63
N ALA A 519 -12.41 -18.52 4.12
CA ALA A 519 -11.22 -18.62 3.26
C ALA A 519 -11.26 -19.87 2.37
N LEU A 520 -11.68 -21.01 2.91
CA LEU A 520 -11.92 -22.24 2.14
C LEU A 520 -13.01 -22.06 1.09
N GLY A 521 -14.11 -21.36 1.44
CA GLY A 521 -15.19 -21.04 0.53
C GLY A 521 -14.72 -20.23 -0.68
N ARG A 522 -13.91 -19.19 -0.45
CA ARG A 522 -13.31 -18.38 -1.53
C ARG A 522 -12.38 -19.21 -2.41
N ALA A 523 -11.53 -20.05 -1.81
CA ALA A 523 -10.66 -20.95 -2.56
C ALA A 523 -11.46 -21.93 -3.43
N LEU A 524 -12.50 -22.54 -2.88
CA LEU A 524 -13.38 -23.45 -3.61
C LEU A 524 -14.09 -22.72 -4.77
N ASP A 525 -14.63 -21.53 -4.54
CA ASP A 525 -15.32 -20.75 -5.58
C ASP A 525 -14.40 -20.41 -6.76
N VAL A 526 -13.19 -19.92 -6.46
CA VAL A 526 -12.19 -19.59 -7.48
C VAL A 526 -11.80 -20.84 -8.27
N VAL A 527 -11.45 -21.93 -7.59
CA VAL A 527 -10.98 -23.16 -8.25
C VAL A 527 -12.11 -23.83 -9.03
N LEU A 528 -13.33 -23.88 -8.48
CA LEU A 528 -14.50 -24.43 -9.15
C LEU A 528 -14.85 -23.63 -10.41
N GLY A 529 -14.78 -22.30 -10.31
CA GLY A 529 -14.97 -21.40 -11.45
C GLY A 529 -13.99 -21.71 -12.58
N LEU A 530 -12.69 -21.72 -12.25
CA LEU A 530 -11.63 -22.06 -13.20
C LEU A 530 -11.78 -23.49 -13.75
N TRP A 531 -12.10 -24.48 -12.92
CA TRP A 531 -12.26 -25.85 -13.38
C TRP A 531 -13.46 -26.06 -14.31
N ARG A 532 -14.58 -25.39 -14.04
CA ARG A 532 -15.86 -25.60 -14.73
C ARG A 532 -16.00 -24.76 -15.99
N HIS A 533 -15.65 -23.48 -15.90
CA HIS A 533 -16.04 -22.47 -16.89
C HIS A 533 -14.87 -21.96 -17.73
N ASP A 534 -13.63 -22.36 -17.40
CA ASP A 534 -12.44 -21.85 -18.06
C ASP A 534 -12.09 -22.54 -19.39
N HIS A 535 -12.84 -22.21 -20.42
CA HIS A 535 -12.50 -22.59 -21.79
C HIS A 535 -11.48 -21.63 -22.45
N VAL A 536 -11.07 -20.56 -21.74
CA VAL A 536 -10.30 -19.44 -22.30
C VAL A 536 -8.88 -19.36 -21.74
N LEU A 537 -8.71 -19.44 -20.42
CA LEU A 537 -7.42 -19.36 -19.71
C LEU A 537 -6.68 -20.71 -19.69
N GLY A 538 -7.36 -21.82 -20.03
CA GLY A 538 -6.76 -23.12 -20.33
C GLY A 538 -6.65 -24.09 -19.14
N THR A 539 -7.47 -23.91 -18.11
CA THR A 539 -7.44 -24.70 -16.87
C THR A 539 -8.67 -25.58 -16.64
N ALA A 540 -9.64 -25.57 -17.58
CA ALA A 540 -10.84 -26.38 -17.48
C ALA A 540 -10.54 -27.87 -17.29
N ARG A 541 -11.27 -28.49 -16.36
CA ARG A 541 -11.22 -29.92 -16.04
C ARG A 541 -9.85 -30.46 -15.62
N SER A 542 -8.95 -29.59 -15.13
CA SER A 542 -7.67 -29.99 -14.56
C SER A 542 -7.85 -31.01 -13.42
N PRO A 543 -7.16 -32.17 -13.43
CA PRO A 543 -7.22 -33.15 -12.34
C PRO A 543 -6.81 -32.57 -10.98
N LEU A 544 -5.79 -31.71 -10.98
CA LEU A 544 -5.29 -31.06 -9.76
C LEU A 544 -6.33 -30.14 -9.13
N PHE A 545 -7.02 -29.34 -9.94
CA PHE A 545 -8.12 -28.50 -9.46
C PHE A 545 -9.29 -29.36 -8.97
N GLY A 546 -9.51 -30.50 -9.61
CA GLY A 546 -10.45 -31.50 -9.13
C GLY A 546 -10.17 -31.95 -7.70
N THR A 547 -8.91 -32.28 -7.39
CA THR A 547 -8.49 -32.62 -6.01
C THR A 547 -8.74 -31.46 -5.04
N VAL A 548 -8.40 -30.22 -5.41
CA VAL A 548 -8.66 -29.07 -4.52
C VAL A 548 -10.16 -28.86 -4.28
N ILE A 549 -11.00 -29.02 -5.31
CA ILE A 549 -12.46 -28.93 -5.21
C ILE A 549 -13.01 -29.98 -4.25
N GLU A 550 -12.53 -31.22 -4.40
CA GLU A 550 -12.90 -32.34 -3.53
C GLU A 550 -12.55 -32.06 -2.07
N GLU A 551 -11.27 -31.83 -1.78
CA GLU A 551 -10.76 -31.63 -0.42
C GLU A 551 -11.43 -30.40 0.24
N CYS A 552 -11.59 -29.29 -0.48
CA CYS A 552 -12.26 -28.10 0.06
C CYS A 552 -13.74 -28.38 0.36
N THR A 553 -14.45 -29.09 -0.53
CA THR A 553 -15.86 -29.42 -0.32
C THR A 553 -16.03 -30.29 0.92
N GLU A 554 -15.20 -31.32 1.06
CA GLU A 554 -15.18 -32.19 2.24
C GLU A 554 -14.89 -31.41 3.52
N ARG A 555 -13.86 -30.55 3.50
CA ARG A 555 -13.46 -29.76 4.65
C ARG A 555 -14.51 -28.74 5.07
N ILE A 556 -15.15 -28.06 4.11
CA ILE A 556 -16.23 -27.10 4.38
C ILE A 556 -17.42 -27.80 5.04
N LEU A 557 -17.85 -28.96 4.50
CA LEU A 557 -18.94 -29.73 5.09
C LEU A 557 -18.61 -30.21 6.52
N TRP A 558 -17.38 -30.67 6.75
CA TRP A 558 -16.92 -31.08 8.08
C TRP A 558 -16.88 -29.90 9.07
N LEU A 559 -16.32 -28.76 8.67
CA LEU A 559 -16.27 -27.55 9.50
C LEU A 559 -17.67 -27.02 9.80
N ALA A 560 -18.55 -26.97 8.80
CA ALA A 560 -19.93 -26.57 8.96
C ALA A 560 -20.66 -27.39 10.03
N GLU A 561 -20.41 -28.71 10.08
CA GLU A 561 -20.96 -29.59 11.11
C GLU A 561 -20.40 -29.33 12.52
N GLY A 562 -19.17 -28.81 12.62
CA GLY A 562 -18.50 -28.48 13.88
C GLY A 562 -18.78 -27.08 14.44
N ILE A 563 -19.29 -26.15 13.62
CA ILE A 563 -19.54 -24.76 14.06
C ILE A 563 -20.69 -24.73 15.08
N ARG A 564 -20.47 -23.98 16.16
CA ARG A 564 -21.43 -23.72 17.23
C ARG A 564 -21.52 -22.23 17.53
N GLY A 565 -22.72 -21.72 17.81
CA GLY A 565 -22.95 -20.31 18.09
C GLY A 565 -24.44 -19.98 18.27
N GLY A 566 -24.70 -18.89 18.99
CA GLY A 566 -26.05 -18.37 19.19
C GLY A 566 -26.50 -17.39 18.10
N PRO A 567 -27.65 -16.71 18.29
CA PRO A 567 -28.10 -15.67 17.38
C PRO A 567 -27.10 -14.52 17.27
N GLY A 568 -26.81 -14.13 16.04
CA GLY A 568 -25.89 -13.05 15.69
C GLY A 568 -26.00 -12.76 14.19
N PRO A 569 -25.45 -11.62 13.71
CA PRO A 569 -25.55 -11.23 12.31
C PRO A 569 -25.06 -12.33 11.37
N ALA A 570 -25.81 -12.56 10.29
CA ALA A 570 -25.43 -13.53 9.26
C ALA A 570 -24.02 -13.24 8.72
N ASP A 571 -23.22 -14.31 8.60
CA ASP A 571 -21.82 -14.23 8.17
C ASP A 571 -21.71 -14.52 6.67
N PRO A 572 -21.42 -13.50 5.83
CA PRO A 572 -21.39 -13.68 4.38
C PRO A 572 -20.31 -14.67 3.93
N ALA A 573 -19.20 -14.79 4.65
CA ALA A 573 -18.09 -15.66 4.28
C ALA A 573 -18.47 -17.14 4.49
N ARG A 574 -19.14 -17.44 5.60
CA ARG A 574 -19.70 -18.78 5.87
C ARG A 574 -20.79 -19.16 4.86
N LEU A 575 -21.69 -18.22 4.55
CA LEU A 575 -22.73 -18.43 3.56
C LEU A 575 -22.16 -18.66 2.15
N GLY A 576 -21.13 -17.88 1.77
CA GLY A 576 -20.39 -18.07 0.52
C GLY A 576 -19.72 -19.44 0.43
N ALA A 577 -19.14 -19.93 1.53
CA ALA A 577 -18.52 -21.26 1.55
C ALA A 577 -19.52 -22.40 1.32
N LEU A 578 -20.69 -22.33 1.95
CA LEU A 578 -21.74 -23.32 1.73
C LEU A 578 -22.33 -23.23 0.32
N ALA A 579 -22.46 -22.03 -0.24
CA ALA A 579 -22.86 -21.85 -1.63
C ALA A 579 -21.82 -22.44 -2.61
N ALA A 580 -20.53 -22.24 -2.36
CA ALA A 580 -19.46 -22.85 -3.16
C ALA A 580 -19.49 -24.39 -3.06
N ALA A 581 -19.71 -24.94 -1.87
CA ALA A 581 -19.87 -26.40 -1.67
C ALA A 581 -21.12 -26.95 -2.38
N ARG A 582 -22.25 -26.22 -2.33
CA ARG A 582 -23.45 -26.55 -3.12
C ARG A 582 -23.12 -26.63 -4.60
N ASP A 583 -22.43 -25.62 -5.13
CA ASP A 583 -22.13 -25.54 -6.55
C ASP A 583 -21.15 -26.63 -6.99
N ALA A 584 -20.18 -26.99 -6.15
CA ALA A 584 -19.31 -28.14 -6.36
C ALA A 584 -20.12 -29.45 -6.41
N LEU A 585 -21.03 -29.67 -5.47
CA LEU A 585 -21.90 -30.86 -5.43
C LEU A 585 -22.85 -30.96 -6.63
N LEU A 586 -23.30 -29.82 -7.17
CA LEU A 586 -24.19 -29.77 -8.33
C LEU A 586 -23.45 -29.93 -9.66
N HIS A 587 -22.23 -29.43 -9.76
CA HIS A 587 -21.55 -29.24 -11.05
C HIS A 587 -20.23 -29.99 -11.21
N ALA A 588 -19.64 -30.45 -10.11
CA ALA A 588 -18.39 -31.20 -10.10
C ALA A 588 -18.55 -32.59 -9.43
N SER A 589 -19.78 -33.13 -9.37
CA SER A 589 -20.07 -34.40 -8.66
C SER A 589 -19.26 -35.61 -9.14
N GLY A 590 -18.77 -35.60 -10.40
CA GLY A 590 -17.90 -36.67 -10.92
C GLY A 590 -16.47 -36.65 -10.37
N THR A 591 -16.10 -35.61 -9.63
CA THR A 591 -14.78 -35.40 -9.05
C THR A 591 -14.79 -35.54 -7.52
N LEU A 592 -15.98 -35.61 -6.91
CA LEU A 592 -16.14 -35.68 -5.45
C LEU A 592 -16.26 -37.13 -4.98
N ARG A 593 -15.56 -37.50 -3.90
CA ARG A 593 -15.85 -38.73 -3.14
C ARG A 593 -17.07 -38.62 -2.25
N VAL A 594 -17.35 -37.44 -1.69
CA VAL A 594 -18.60 -37.20 -0.95
C VAL A 594 -19.77 -37.30 -1.92
N ASP A 595 -20.55 -38.35 -1.76
CA ASP A 595 -21.78 -38.51 -2.50
C ASP A 595 -22.87 -37.54 -2.01
N ARG A 596 -23.90 -37.37 -2.84
CA ARG A 596 -25.03 -36.48 -2.54
C ARG A 596 -25.74 -36.87 -1.23
N ALA A 597 -25.78 -38.16 -0.88
CA ALA A 597 -26.48 -38.64 0.31
C ALA A 597 -25.73 -38.26 1.60
N ALA A 598 -24.41 -38.35 1.60
CA ALA A 598 -23.54 -37.93 2.68
C ALA A 598 -23.63 -36.42 2.92
N ALA A 599 -23.53 -35.61 1.86
CA ALA A 599 -23.70 -34.15 1.94
C ALA A 599 -25.09 -33.76 2.47
N LEU A 600 -26.13 -34.46 2.01
CA LEU A 600 -27.49 -34.26 2.53
C LEU A 600 -27.62 -34.63 4.01
N GLY A 601 -26.92 -35.68 4.45
CA GLY A 601 -26.83 -36.06 5.85
C GLY A 601 -26.24 -34.95 6.72
N VAL A 602 -25.13 -34.33 6.27
CA VAL A 602 -24.50 -33.19 6.95
C VAL A 602 -25.47 -32.00 7.00
N ALA A 603 -26.06 -31.64 5.85
CA ALA A 603 -27.02 -30.54 5.74
C ALA A 603 -28.19 -30.68 6.73
N ARG A 604 -28.76 -31.89 6.85
CA ARG A 604 -29.85 -32.18 7.79
C ARG A 604 -29.41 -32.05 9.26
N ARG A 605 -28.22 -32.55 9.61
CA ARG A 605 -27.69 -32.44 10.98
C ARG A 605 -27.44 -30.98 11.37
N VAL A 606 -26.83 -30.20 10.48
CA VAL A 606 -26.58 -28.77 10.71
C VAL A 606 -27.88 -27.97 10.78
N ALA A 607 -28.83 -28.21 9.87
CA ALA A 607 -30.12 -27.51 9.87
C ALA A 607 -30.94 -27.78 11.15
N ALA A 608 -30.79 -28.98 11.74
CA ALA A 608 -31.48 -29.38 12.96
C ALA A 608 -30.71 -29.05 14.26
N ALA A 609 -29.46 -28.61 14.18
CA ALA A 609 -28.61 -28.34 15.34
C ALA A 609 -29.05 -27.04 16.04
N PRO A 610 -29.59 -27.07 17.26
CA PRO A 610 -30.11 -25.87 17.94
C PRO A 610 -28.99 -24.91 18.37
N ASP A 611 -27.78 -25.44 18.54
CA ASP A 611 -26.55 -24.76 18.93
C ASP A 611 -25.71 -24.29 17.73
N ALA A 612 -26.21 -24.45 16.50
CA ALA A 612 -25.61 -23.85 15.30
C ALA A 612 -26.16 -22.43 15.03
N PRO A 613 -25.34 -21.51 14.50
CA PRO A 613 -25.78 -20.17 14.12
C PRO A 613 -27.00 -20.18 13.18
N PRO A 614 -27.98 -19.26 13.36
CA PRO A 614 -29.19 -19.23 12.54
C PRO A 614 -28.96 -19.24 11.03
N ASP A 615 -28.03 -18.42 10.54
CA ASP A 615 -27.68 -18.32 9.14
C ASP A 615 -27.10 -19.63 8.58
N LEU A 616 -26.24 -20.30 9.36
CA LEU A 616 -25.70 -21.61 9.00
C LEU A 616 -26.80 -22.68 8.92
N ARG A 617 -27.76 -22.67 9.85
CA ARG A 617 -28.90 -23.60 9.79
C ARG A 617 -29.78 -23.35 8.57
N GLY A 618 -30.04 -22.08 8.26
CA GLY A 618 -30.79 -21.68 7.07
C GLY A 618 -30.09 -22.08 5.78
N ALA A 619 -28.77 -21.87 5.72
CA ALA A 619 -27.92 -22.28 4.61
C ALA A 619 -27.90 -23.80 4.44
N ALA A 620 -27.73 -24.56 5.53
CA ALA A 620 -27.77 -26.01 5.50
C ALA A 620 -29.14 -26.55 5.04
N PHE A 621 -30.24 -25.93 5.48
CA PHE A 621 -31.57 -26.26 4.96
C PHE A 621 -31.64 -25.98 3.45
N GLY A 622 -31.16 -24.81 3.01
CA GLY A 622 -31.08 -24.45 1.59
C GLY A 622 -30.20 -25.40 0.76
N LEU A 623 -29.08 -25.88 1.30
CA LEU A 623 -28.23 -26.90 0.68
C LEU A 623 -29.02 -28.19 0.47
N GLY A 624 -29.73 -28.67 1.51
CA GLY A 624 -30.59 -29.84 1.40
C GLY A 624 -31.62 -29.69 0.29
N ARG A 625 -32.28 -28.53 0.22
CA ARG A 625 -33.25 -28.20 -0.85
C ARG A 625 -32.61 -28.23 -2.24
N ALA A 626 -31.44 -27.62 -2.42
CA ALA A 626 -30.71 -27.63 -3.69
C ALA A 626 -30.30 -29.05 -4.13
N LEU A 627 -30.03 -29.95 -3.19
CA LEU A 627 -29.70 -31.36 -3.46
C LEU A 627 -30.93 -32.26 -3.62
N GLY A 628 -32.15 -31.72 -3.50
CA GLY A 628 -33.41 -32.43 -3.71
C GLY A 628 -34.05 -33.03 -2.45
N ASP A 629 -33.71 -32.55 -1.25
CA ASP A 629 -34.42 -32.94 -0.02
C ASP A 629 -35.89 -32.54 -0.09
N THR A 630 -36.80 -33.39 0.40
CA THR A 630 -38.26 -33.16 0.36
C THR A 630 -38.82 -32.57 1.66
N ALA A 631 -37.95 -32.10 2.57
CA ALA A 631 -38.37 -31.45 3.80
C ALA A 631 -39.25 -30.21 3.52
N ASP A 632 -40.32 -30.05 4.30
CA ASP A 632 -41.29 -28.96 4.12
C ASP A 632 -40.66 -27.59 4.46
N PRO A 633 -40.45 -26.71 3.47
CA PRO A 633 -39.84 -25.40 3.69
C PRO A 633 -40.74 -24.47 4.51
N ALA A 634 -42.07 -24.62 4.44
CA ALA A 634 -42.99 -23.83 5.24
C ALA A 634 -42.83 -24.13 6.74
N ARG A 635 -42.67 -25.41 7.10
CA ARG A 635 -42.41 -25.82 8.49
C ARG A 635 -41.06 -25.31 8.99
N ALA A 636 -40.01 -25.38 8.16
CA ALA A 636 -38.68 -24.91 8.52
C ALA A 636 -38.66 -23.39 8.79
N VAL A 637 -39.29 -22.60 7.92
CA VAL A 637 -39.41 -21.14 8.09
C VAL A 637 -40.18 -20.79 9.37
N ARG A 638 -41.29 -21.47 9.67
CA ARG A 638 -42.03 -21.26 10.93
C ARG A 638 -41.19 -21.60 12.16
N GLY A 639 -40.34 -22.63 12.09
CA GLY A 639 -39.43 -22.99 13.17
C GLY A 639 -38.35 -21.94 13.47
N ALA A 640 -38.10 -21.01 12.54
CA ALA A 640 -37.12 -19.93 12.67
C ALA A 640 -37.73 -18.55 12.95
N ALA A 641 -39.05 -18.46 13.21
CA ALA A 641 -39.79 -17.20 13.30
C ALA A 641 -39.44 -16.28 14.48
N ALA A 642 -38.55 -16.71 15.39
CA ALA A 642 -38.15 -15.87 16.52
C ALA A 642 -37.46 -14.58 16.03
N PRO A 643 -37.80 -13.38 16.55
CA PRO A 643 -37.35 -12.10 15.99
C PRO A 643 -35.83 -11.95 15.81
N ARG A 644 -35.04 -12.45 16.78
CA ARG A 644 -33.56 -12.42 16.76
C ARG A 644 -32.90 -13.48 15.88
N VAL A 645 -33.67 -14.39 15.30
CA VAL A 645 -33.19 -15.55 14.52
C VAL A 645 -33.65 -15.46 13.07
N PHE A 646 -34.85 -14.90 12.86
CA PHE A 646 -35.60 -15.00 11.62
C PHE A 646 -34.86 -14.42 10.42
N GLY A 647 -34.35 -13.19 10.52
CA GLY A 647 -33.63 -12.54 9.43
C GLY A 647 -32.35 -13.28 9.04
N ASP A 648 -31.52 -13.65 10.02
CA ASP A 648 -30.24 -14.33 9.77
C ASP A 648 -30.46 -15.74 9.19
N TRP A 649 -31.44 -16.48 9.70
CA TRP A 649 -31.81 -17.79 9.14
C TRP A 649 -32.29 -17.67 7.69
N LEU A 650 -33.09 -16.64 7.36
CA LEU A 650 -33.52 -16.39 6.00
C LEU A 650 -32.36 -15.99 5.08
N ALA A 651 -31.38 -15.22 5.58
CA ALA A 651 -30.19 -14.88 4.80
C ALA A 651 -29.47 -16.16 4.33
N GLY A 652 -29.31 -17.15 5.21
CA GLY A 652 -28.75 -18.44 4.84
C GLY A 652 -29.59 -19.23 3.84
N LEU A 653 -30.92 -19.30 4.06
CA LEU A 653 -31.82 -19.96 3.12
C LEU A 653 -31.74 -19.32 1.73
N PHE A 654 -31.74 -17.99 1.65
CA PHE A 654 -31.75 -17.27 0.38
C PHE A 654 -30.39 -17.35 -0.34
N ALA A 655 -29.28 -17.37 0.40
CA ALA A 655 -27.96 -17.60 -0.19
C ALA A 655 -27.90 -18.92 -0.97
N LEU A 656 -28.54 -19.99 -0.48
CA LEU A 656 -28.45 -21.31 -1.09
C LEU A 656 -29.67 -21.75 -1.91
N ALA A 657 -30.86 -21.27 -1.60
CA ALA A 657 -32.12 -21.72 -2.18
C ALA A 657 -33.19 -20.62 -2.29
N ARG A 658 -32.82 -19.40 -2.72
CA ARG A 658 -33.78 -18.28 -2.91
C ARG A 658 -34.97 -18.59 -3.83
N GLN A 659 -34.84 -19.57 -4.73
CA GLN A 659 -35.93 -20.02 -5.60
C GLN A 659 -37.17 -20.49 -4.83
N GLU A 660 -37.02 -20.95 -3.58
CA GLU A 660 -38.13 -21.38 -2.72
C GLU A 660 -39.15 -20.25 -2.47
N VAL A 661 -38.71 -18.99 -2.51
CA VAL A 661 -39.57 -17.80 -2.38
C VAL A 661 -40.19 -17.40 -3.73
N ILE A 662 -39.46 -17.65 -4.82
CA ILE A 662 -39.83 -17.22 -6.18
C ILE A 662 -40.60 -18.31 -6.94
N ASP A 663 -40.81 -19.49 -6.37
CA ASP A 663 -41.66 -20.52 -7.00
C ASP A 663 -43.15 -20.10 -6.93
N PRO A 664 -43.88 -19.95 -8.07
CA PRO A 664 -45.31 -19.62 -8.05
C PRO A 664 -46.17 -20.60 -7.27
N GLY A 665 -45.77 -21.88 -7.21
CA GLY A 665 -46.45 -22.93 -6.44
C GLY A 665 -45.93 -23.08 -5.00
N GLY A 666 -44.93 -22.29 -4.62
CA GLY A 666 -44.27 -22.39 -3.33
C GLY A 666 -45.09 -21.85 -2.16
N THR A 667 -44.96 -22.49 -1.00
CA THR A 667 -45.63 -22.08 0.24
C THR A 667 -44.83 -21.09 1.08
N VAL A 668 -43.53 -20.90 0.79
CA VAL A 668 -42.62 -20.08 1.61
C VAL A 668 -43.03 -18.62 1.64
N LEU A 669 -43.34 -18.01 0.49
CA LEU A 669 -43.76 -16.61 0.44
C LEU A 669 -45.05 -16.36 1.25
N ALA A 670 -45.95 -17.33 1.27
CA ALA A 670 -47.18 -17.27 2.07
C ALA A 670 -46.88 -17.24 3.58
N VAL A 671 -45.96 -18.10 4.01
CA VAL A 671 -45.52 -18.16 5.41
C VAL A 671 -44.75 -16.91 5.81
N LEU A 672 -43.89 -16.38 4.95
CA LEU A 672 -43.18 -15.13 5.22
C LEU A 672 -44.14 -13.96 5.42
N ASP A 673 -45.18 -13.85 4.57
CA ASP A 673 -46.21 -12.82 4.68
C ASP A 673 -47.02 -12.92 5.99
N GLU A 674 -47.38 -14.15 6.38
CA GLU A 674 -48.05 -14.46 7.66
C GLU A 674 -47.18 -14.07 8.85
N LEU A 675 -45.93 -14.55 8.90
CA LEU A 675 -45.03 -14.35 10.03
C LEU A 675 -44.63 -12.90 10.21
N VAL A 676 -44.25 -12.21 9.11
CA VAL A 676 -43.90 -10.78 9.17
C VAL A 676 -45.13 -9.94 9.56
N GLY A 677 -46.32 -10.31 9.08
CA GLY A 677 -47.56 -9.63 9.46
C GLY A 677 -48.01 -9.87 10.91
N ALA A 678 -47.52 -10.93 11.55
CA ALA A 678 -47.82 -11.27 12.94
C ALA A 678 -46.82 -10.70 13.96
N LEU A 679 -45.70 -10.11 13.51
CA LEU A 679 -44.72 -9.47 14.40
C LEU A 679 -45.32 -8.23 15.06
N THR A 680 -45.03 -8.04 16.35
CA THR A 680 -45.29 -6.77 17.03
C THR A 680 -44.38 -5.68 16.47
N GLU A 681 -44.67 -4.41 16.74
CA GLU A 681 -43.81 -3.31 16.31
C GLU A 681 -42.38 -3.44 16.85
N GLU A 682 -42.22 -3.83 18.12
CA GLU A 682 -40.93 -4.07 18.76
C GLU A 682 -40.19 -5.25 18.10
N ASP A 683 -40.86 -6.38 17.92
CA ASP A 683 -40.27 -7.56 17.29
C ASP A 683 -39.88 -7.31 15.83
N PHE A 684 -40.66 -6.52 15.10
CA PHE A 684 -40.36 -6.13 13.74
C PHE A 684 -39.09 -5.28 13.69
N LEU A 685 -38.93 -4.29 14.58
CA LEU A 685 -37.72 -3.46 14.65
C LEU A 685 -36.47 -4.28 15.00
N ILE A 686 -36.61 -5.31 15.84
CA ILE A 686 -35.53 -6.25 16.16
C ILE A 686 -35.12 -7.07 14.93
N ALA A 687 -36.10 -7.59 14.16
CA ALA A 687 -35.83 -8.43 13.00
C ALA A 687 -35.43 -7.65 11.74
N LEU A 688 -35.81 -6.37 11.64
CA LEU A 688 -35.72 -5.55 10.42
C LEU A 688 -34.32 -5.47 9.80
N PRO A 689 -33.22 -5.23 10.54
CA PRO A 689 -31.88 -5.15 9.95
C PRO A 689 -31.48 -6.45 9.24
N ALA A 690 -31.64 -7.58 9.92
CA ALA A 690 -31.31 -8.90 9.37
C ALA A 690 -32.25 -9.32 8.23
N LEU A 691 -33.54 -8.95 8.32
CA LEU A 691 -34.49 -9.15 7.21
C LEU A 691 -34.07 -8.36 5.97
N ARG A 692 -33.67 -7.09 6.12
CA ARG A 692 -33.18 -6.28 4.99
C ARG A 692 -31.98 -6.93 4.34
N GLN A 693 -30.98 -7.34 5.14
CA GLN A 693 -29.80 -8.05 4.66
C GLN A 693 -30.18 -9.35 3.92
N ALA A 694 -31.11 -10.14 4.44
CA ALA A 694 -31.57 -11.36 3.77
C ALA A 694 -32.18 -11.07 2.39
N PHE A 695 -33.00 -10.02 2.25
CA PHE A 695 -33.57 -9.66 0.95
C PHE A 695 -32.55 -9.09 -0.05
N GLU A 696 -31.30 -8.84 0.36
CA GLU A 696 -30.24 -8.39 -0.55
C GLU A 696 -29.85 -9.46 -1.58
N TYR A 697 -29.98 -10.74 -1.24
CA TYR A 697 -29.69 -11.89 -2.11
C TYR A 697 -30.58 -11.97 -3.37
N PHE A 698 -31.68 -11.22 -3.43
CA PHE A 698 -32.54 -11.12 -4.60
C PHE A 698 -32.12 -9.92 -5.47
N PRO A 699 -31.77 -10.13 -6.74
CA PRO A 699 -31.61 -9.04 -7.71
C PRO A 699 -32.90 -8.22 -7.87
N PRO A 700 -32.82 -6.98 -8.40
CA PRO A 700 -33.98 -6.08 -8.50
C PRO A 700 -35.22 -6.70 -9.17
N ARG A 701 -35.03 -7.52 -10.22
CA ARG A 701 -36.13 -8.22 -10.92
C ARG A 701 -36.81 -9.29 -10.08
N GLU A 702 -36.04 -10.01 -9.26
CA GLU A 702 -36.58 -11.03 -8.35
C GLU A 702 -37.34 -10.36 -7.19
N ARG A 703 -36.84 -9.23 -6.66
CA ARG A 703 -37.59 -8.42 -5.68
C ARG A 703 -38.92 -7.91 -6.25
N GLU A 704 -38.93 -7.47 -7.51
CA GLU A 704 -40.16 -7.03 -8.20
C GLU A 704 -41.16 -8.20 -8.33
N THR A 705 -40.67 -9.40 -8.62
CA THR A 705 -41.48 -10.63 -8.69
C THR A 705 -42.10 -10.96 -7.32
N ILE A 706 -41.31 -10.88 -6.24
CA ILE A 706 -41.78 -11.12 -4.87
C ILE A 706 -42.86 -10.10 -4.49
N ALA A 707 -42.60 -8.80 -4.74
CA ALA A 707 -43.54 -7.72 -4.44
C ALA A 707 -44.86 -7.88 -5.20
N GLY A 708 -44.81 -8.22 -6.50
CA GLY A 708 -46.02 -8.47 -7.30
C GLY A 708 -46.87 -9.63 -6.77
N ARG A 709 -46.24 -10.69 -6.26
CA ARG A 709 -46.95 -11.82 -5.66
C ARG A 709 -47.54 -11.49 -4.31
N LEU A 710 -46.86 -10.72 -3.48
CA LEU A 710 -47.41 -10.24 -2.20
C LEU A 710 -48.68 -9.39 -2.43
N LEU A 711 -48.66 -8.50 -3.43
CA LEU A 711 -49.84 -7.73 -3.83
C LEU A 711 -51.01 -8.63 -4.23
N ALA A 712 -50.76 -9.60 -5.12
CA ALA A 712 -51.78 -10.54 -5.57
C ALA A 712 -52.36 -11.35 -4.40
N ARG A 713 -51.51 -11.82 -3.48
CA ARG A 713 -51.93 -12.59 -2.29
C ARG A 713 -52.78 -11.77 -1.32
N ARG A 714 -52.46 -10.48 -1.16
CA ARG A 714 -53.23 -9.57 -0.29
C ARG A 714 -54.46 -8.97 -0.98
N GLY A 715 -54.76 -9.37 -2.22
CA GLY A 715 -55.89 -8.83 -2.99
C GLY A 715 -55.74 -7.35 -3.35
N GLN A 716 -54.50 -6.84 -3.37
CA GLN A 716 -54.21 -5.43 -3.63
C GLN A 716 -53.80 -5.21 -5.08
N SER A 717 -54.34 -4.17 -5.70
CA SER A 717 -53.96 -3.73 -7.05
C SER A 717 -52.93 -2.60 -6.94
N GLY A 718 -51.75 -2.77 -7.54
CA GLY A 718 -50.68 -1.76 -7.47
C GLY A 718 -49.43 -2.12 -8.26
N SER A 719 -48.50 -1.18 -8.38
CA SER A 719 -47.21 -1.41 -9.04
C SER A 719 -46.21 -2.04 -8.07
N ALA A 720 -45.74 -3.26 -8.38
CA ALA A 720 -44.67 -3.91 -7.62
C ALA A 720 -43.40 -3.05 -7.52
N ARG A 721 -43.07 -2.27 -8.56
CA ARG A 721 -41.96 -1.31 -8.54
C ARG A 721 -42.17 -0.14 -7.59
N ALA A 722 -43.42 0.29 -7.38
CA ALA A 722 -43.70 1.37 -6.45
C ALA A 722 -43.45 0.94 -5.00
N LEU A 723 -43.71 -0.33 -4.65
CA LEU A 723 -43.38 -0.88 -3.32
C LEU A 723 -41.88 -0.95 -3.04
N LEU A 724 -41.05 -1.10 -4.08
CA LEU A 724 -39.60 -1.16 -3.96
C LEU A 724 -38.93 0.23 -3.96
N ARG A 725 -39.71 1.29 -4.17
CA ARG A 725 -39.24 2.67 -4.07
C ARG A 725 -39.76 3.25 -2.78
N ALA A 726 -38.88 3.42 -1.79
CA ALA A 726 -39.21 4.26 -0.65
C ALA A 726 -39.46 5.69 -1.20
N PRO A 727 -40.63 6.30 -0.97
CA PRO A 727 -40.95 7.62 -1.52
C PRO A 727 -40.04 8.74 -0.99
N ARG A 728 -39.30 8.47 0.10
CA ARG A 728 -38.28 9.33 0.70
C ARG A 728 -37.14 8.49 1.27
N ASP A 729 -35.98 9.12 1.44
CA ASP A 729 -34.81 8.51 2.06
C ASP A 729 -35.17 7.96 3.47
N PRO A 730 -34.90 6.67 3.77
CA PRO A 730 -35.12 6.09 5.09
C PRO A 730 -34.47 6.87 6.24
N LEU A 731 -33.34 7.54 6.02
CA LEU A 731 -32.69 8.38 7.03
C LEU A 731 -33.55 9.59 7.38
N VAL A 732 -34.16 10.23 6.37
CA VAL A 732 -35.07 11.36 6.56
C VAL A 732 -36.32 10.96 7.35
N VAL A 733 -36.85 9.74 7.12
CA VAL A 733 -38.00 9.22 7.88
C VAL A 733 -37.62 8.90 9.32
N ALA A 734 -36.43 8.36 9.57
CA ALA A 734 -35.93 8.09 10.92
C ALA A 734 -35.65 9.38 11.70
N GLU A 735 -35.07 10.40 11.06
CA GLU A 735 -34.85 11.73 11.65
C GLU A 735 -36.18 12.39 12.02
N ALA A 736 -37.20 12.29 11.15
CA ALA A 736 -38.54 12.80 11.42
C ALA A 736 -39.18 12.11 12.63
N ARG A 737 -39.10 10.77 12.74
CA ARG A 737 -39.60 10.03 13.91
C ARG A 737 -38.86 10.39 15.20
N ALA A 738 -37.54 10.50 15.15
CA ALA A 738 -36.74 10.91 16.31
C ALA A 738 -37.04 12.35 16.74
N LEU A 739 -37.41 13.23 15.80
CA LEU A 739 -37.91 14.57 16.09
C LEU A 739 -39.30 14.50 16.75
N GLU A 740 -40.23 13.72 16.20
CA GLU A 740 -41.56 13.50 16.78
C GLU A 740 -41.46 12.96 18.22
N GLU A 741 -40.66 11.93 18.48
CA GLU A 741 -40.45 11.42 19.85
C GLU A 741 -39.82 12.44 20.81
N ARG A 742 -38.92 13.30 20.30
CA ARG A 742 -38.36 14.40 21.12
C ARG A 742 -39.42 15.45 21.43
N VAL A 743 -40.25 15.78 20.45
CA VAL A 743 -41.38 16.71 20.59
C VAL A 743 -42.40 16.13 21.58
N ASP A 744 -42.78 14.87 21.44
CA ASP A 744 -43.73 14.20 22.34
C ASP A 744 -43.19 14.12 23.77
N ARG A 745 -41.91 13.78 23.96
CA ARG A 745 -41.26 13.84 25.28
C ARG A 745 -41.25 15.25 25.86
N ALA A 746 -40.98 16.27 25.03
CA ALA A 746 -40.98 17.67 25.48
C ALA A 746 -42.39 18.16 25.83
N LEU A 747 -43.39 17.81 25.03
CA LEU A 747 -44.80 18.12 25.27
C LEU A 747 -45.31 17.42 26.53
N HIS A 748 -44.89 16.17 26.76
CA HIS A 748 -45.22 15.42 27.97
C HIS A 748 -44.56 16.03 29.21
N ALA A 749 -43.26 16.35 29.15
CA ALA A 749 -42.54 17.03 30.23
C ALA A 749 -43.12 18.42 30.55
N ALA A 750 -43.67 19.12 29.55
CA ALA A 750 -44.34 20.40 29.72
C ALA A 750 -45.82 20.28 30.15
N GLY A 751 -46.35 19.07 30.34
CA GLY A 751 -47.74 18.84 30.74
C GLY A 751 -48.78 19.21 29.68
N LEU A 752 -48.37 19.34 28.42
CA LEU A 752 -49.20 19.81 27.29
C LEU A 752 -49.94 18.67 26.57
N THR A 753 -49.65 17.42 26.92
CA THR A 753 -50.42 16.24 26.47
C THR A 753 -51.39 15.82 27.58
N GLY A 754 -52.67 16.16 27.45
CA GLY A 754 -53.69 15.90 28.47
C GLY A 754 -54.13 14.43 28.57
N GLY A 755 -53.47 13.66 29.46
CA GLY A 755 -53.93 12.38 30.09
C GLY A 755 -54.14 11.17 29.16
N ARG A 756 -53.76 9.92 29.47
CA ARG A 756 -53.45 9.15 30.71
C ARG A 756 -52.33 8.12 30.39
N PRO A 757 -51.67 7.51 31.40
CA PRO A 757 -50.62 6.49 31.19
C PRO A 757 -51.09 5.27 30.40
#